data_AF-R5R019-F1
#
_entry.id   AF-R5R019-F1
#
_cell.length_a   1.000
_cell.length_b   1.000
_cell.length_c   1.000
_cell.angle_alpha   90.00
_cell.angle_beta   90.00
_cell.angle_gamma   90.00
#
_symmetry.space_group_name_H-M   'P 1'
#
loop_
_entity.id
_entity.type
_entity.pdbx_description
1 polymer ?
#
loop_
_entity_poly.entity_id
_entity_poly.type
_entity_poly.pdbx_seq_one_letter_code
_entity_poly.pdbx_strand_id
1 'polypeptide(L)'
;MIAEGENGKNPGRVWMLVDMMPESTNGSQGTYSIKETGTGYVKVDGKDYLALYDKDNNQYTLRENGEVFDKENRKTDYVVKQFEGNDKQGYHEKGDLYQSGKYVGNIYLRSASKNNDSAPLHPKQTCYLWLSYSDDDGMTWSEPVDITPQVKEDWMRFCGVGPGFGVQLQYDEKHPGRLIFPIYYTIAGSGIGFQSSACVYSDDGGKTWHRGESPNDGRINKDGQETSSQNPVGISELTESQIIELSSGNLLQFMRNTRGNGKVVVSRSTDGGATWSDPIDTTAPEVYCQLSVLYYDKNGTGGKDRVIMSNPGGTGRNNGTLRIGEVTETKDSFSVDWVEEKMFCPNNYAYSCLTKMKDGNMGLLYEHQNTIKFTAFNLEYIKDEVNLLSPTITSVTYKVEKTDDHAYTLPGDKYVITVKTDQNVTVQGTPKFRFMLNGKGRYANYVSGGNDDKELVFEYTVQKGDEGTIQFKGPKIICDETGTVKNANDLCVSSGDMDVKMGYIGVDPSDAARDIATDQMSAAAGSAQSGQEASNVLDGKADTLWHTKWSAGHGREKHWIQFELKDFYLIDGIRYQPRPSGGTNGIITEYKVEVSNDGVHFEEAATGTWDANAAWKLASFEPVCAKYVRLTSLDALSVEADNDYASAAEIRLTGIKTEAPPVVEADKKALEAAIEYAKDAKTKPEYEYVVPIVKQKLDEALEAAETVFANEAATQGEVDKAEADLKKMLEYLSFTGDAKLLRELVDIAKEINTDIYTEQSANAFKEALEEAEAVLANENALQDELDAAHKKLQEAMDGLKVIPVDKSQLRKLVDDSRKYVEKLSEYTAQSGQIFMGAFEAAENILEKQDATKEEVDQACANLRNAVFGLRLIPSKEKLEELIQSAEQIDVKLYTEESAENFMSALAKAKEVFADEDATKAEVEDAEQALAKAIDELKLKEVGKEDKEKNAGAVKTGDSSTPILFAVIAVLSAGTIFFVRKKEEKKFTC
;
A
#
# COMPACT_ATOMS: atom_id res chain seq x y z
N MET A 1 5.12 -25.73 7.70
CA MET A 1 4.63 -27.06 8.13
C MET A 1 3.27 -27.26 7.49
N ILE A 2 2.99 -28.41 6.89
CA ILE A 2 1.65 -28.73 6.37
C ILE A 2 1.03 -29.68 7.39
N ALA A 3 -0.16 -29.35 7.90
CA ALA A 3 -0.89 -30.18 8.85
C ALA A 3 -2.07 -30.86 8.13
N GLU A 4 -2.09 -32.20 8.11
CA GLU A 4 -3.21 -32.95 7.56
C GLU A 4 -4.47 -32.75 8.42
N GLY A 5 -5.60 -32.50 7.76
CA GLY A 5 -6.91 -32.39 8.41
C GLY A 5 -7.48 -33.75 8.79
N GLU A 6 -8.42 -33.76 9.74
CA GLU A 6 -9.05 -35.00 10.22
C GLU A 6 -9.50 -35.92 9.07
N ASN A 7 -9.03 -37.16 9.09
CA ASN A 7 -9.28 -38.21 8.07
C ASN A 7 -8.58 -38.02 6.70
N GLY A 8 -7.57 -37.14 6.57
CA GLY A 8 -6.64 -37.13 5.44
C GLY A 8 -7.26 -36.85 4.06
N LYS A 9 -8.30 -35.99 4.00
CA LYS A 9 -9.13 -35.78 2.81
C LYS A 9 -9.33 -34.32 2.36
N ASN A 10 -8.84 -33.35 3.11
CA ASN A 10 -8.80 -31.94 2.72
C ASN A 10 -7.36 -31.54 2.37
N PRO A 11 -7.15 -30.47 1.58
CA PRO A 11 -5.87 -29.76 1.59
C PRO A 11 -5.52 -29.38 3.04
N GLY A 12 -4.31 -29.71 3.47
CA GLY A 12 -3.89 -29.50 4.85
C GLY A 12 -3.57 -28.02 5.12
N ARG A 13 -3.89 -27.53 6.31
CA ARG A 13 -3.55 -26.16 6.71
C ARG A 13 -2.03 -26.00 6.73
N VAL A 14 -1.52 -25.04 5.97
CA VAL A 14 -0.10 -24.70 5.96
C VAL A 14 0.17 -23.66 7.04
N TRP A 15 1.07 -23.97 7.96
CA TRP A 15 1.50 -23.09 9.06
C TRP A 15 2.92 -22.57 8.81
N MET A 16 3.10 -21.27 9.04
CA MET A 16 4.37 -20.56 9.00
C MET A 16 4.56 -19.79 10.31
N LEU A 17 5.61 -20.16 11.06
CA LEU A 17 6.06 -19.45 12.26
C LEU A 17 7.36 -18.71 11.91
N VAL A 18 7.45 -17.42 12.24
CA VAL A 18 8.61 -16.57 11.91
C VAL A 18 9.00 -15.64 13.06
N ASP A 19 10.27 -15.26 13.07
CA ASP A 19 10.81 -14.19 13.92
C ASP A 19 10.31 -12.83 13.43
N MET A 20 9.81 -12.01 14.33
CA MET A 20 9.50 -10.60 14.10
C MET A 20 10.31 -9.72 15.06
N MET A 21 10.90 -8.64 14.55
CA MET A 21 11.63 -7.64 15.34
C MET A 21 11.25 -6.24 14.85
N PRO A 22 10.99 -5.27 15.75
CA PRO A 22 10.83 -3.87 15.36
C PRO A 22 12.13 -3.29 14.75
N GLU A 23 12.03 -2.20 13.99
CA GLU A 23 13.17 -1.56 13.33
C GLU A 23 14.30 -1.26 14.33
N SER A 24 15.54 -1.54 13.94
CA SER A 24 16.72 -1.26 14.75
C SER A 24 17.53 -0.11 14.16
N THR A 25 17.51 1.03 14.85
CA THR A 25 18.40 2.16 14.57
C THR A 25 19.85 1.85 14.96
N ASN A 26 20.81 2.61 14.44
CA ASN A 26 22.25 2.50 14.75
C ASN A 26 22.96 1.23 14.24
N GLY A 27 22.51 0.64 13.11
CA GLY A 27 23.30 -0.31 12.31
C GLY A 27 23.52 -1.70 12.92
N SER A 28 23.05 -1.98 14.13
CA SER A 28 22.94 -3.34 14.66
C SER A 28 21.68 -4.00 14.10
N GLN A 29 21.80 -5.09 13.34
CA GLN A 29 20.65 -5.83 12.78
C GLN A 29 20.45 -7.20 13.46
N GLY A 30 19.23 -7.74 13.34
CA GLY A 30 18.83 -9.02 13.91
C GLY A 30 19.01 -9.10 15.43
N THR A 31 19.43 -10.26 15.93
CA THR A 31 19.59 -10.58 17.36
C THR A 31 20.52 -9.61 18.10
N TYR A 32 21.50 -9.01 17.42
CA TYR A 32 22.40 -8.01 18.01
C TYR A 32 21.72 -6.69 18.37
N SER A 33 20.53 -6.38 17.81
CA SER A 33 19.74 -5.20 18.21
C SER A 33 19.21 -5.31 19.64
N ILE A 34 18.90 -6.53 20.09
CA ILE A 34 18.23 -6.82 21.35
C ILE A 34 19.23 -6.70 22.51
N LYS A 35 19.00 -5.77 23.44
CA LYS A 35 19.91 -5.49 24.57
C LYS A 35 19.42 -6.03 25.92
N GLU A 36 18.12 -6.26 26.07
CA GLU A 36 17.46 -6.57 27.35
C GLU A 36 16.67 -7.87 27.29
N THR A 37 16.36 -8.45 28.45
CA THR A 37 15.38 -9.54 28.58
C THR A 37 13.96 -8.99 28.67
N GLY A 38 12.97 -9.83 28.36
CA GLY A 38 11.55 -9.53 28.52
C GLY A 38 10.72 -10.07 27.38
N THR A 39 9.49 -10.49 27.69
CA THR A 39 8.50 -10.87 26.68
C THR A 39 8.20 -9.74 25.70
N GLY A 40 8.06 -8.51 26.22
CA GLY A 40 7.47 -7.36 25.52
C GLY A 40 5.97 -7.21 25.78
N TYR A 41 5.41 -8.04 26.67
CA TYR A 41 4.01 -8.05 27.08
C TYR A 41 3.90 -7.76 28.58
N VAL A 42 2.73 -7.33 29.05
CA VAL A 42 2.40 -7.18 30.47
C VAL A 42 1.00 -7.71 30.76
N LYS A 43 0.81 -8.35 31.92
CA LYS A 43 -0.49 -8.84 32.37
C LYS A 43 -1.28 -7.73 33.05
N VAL A 44 -2.51 -7.47 32.57
CA VAL A 44 -3.51 -6.63 33.24
C VAL A 44 -4.77 -7.47 33.43
N ASP A 45 -5.27 -7.53 34.67
CA ASP A 45 -6.44 -8.34 35.08
C ASP A 45 -6.41 -9.82 34.61
N GLY A 46 -5.19 -10.37 34.53
CA GLY A 46 -4.92 -11.76 34.14
C GLY A 46 -4.69 -12.00 32.64
N LYS A 47 -4.91 -10.99 31.78
CA LYS A 47 -4.69 -11.08 30.33
C LYS A 47 -3.41 -10.34 29.91
N ASP A 48 -2.66 -10.93 28.99
CA ASP A 48 -1.48 -10.34 28.36
C ASP A 48 -1.84 -9.31 27.30
N TYR A 49 -1.19 -8.15 27.37
CA TYR A 49 -1.29 -7.07 26.40
C TYR A 49 0.10 -6.63 25.94
N LEU A 50 0.25 -6.24 24.67
CA LEU A 50 1.52 -5.75 24.15
C LEU A 50 1.87 -4.44 24.85
N ALA A 51 3.07 -4.38 25.45
CA ALA A 51 3.54 -3.20 26.16
C ALA A 51 4.14 -2.21 25.16
N LEU A 52 3.61 -0.99 25.15
CA LEU A 52 4.13 0.13 24.35
C LEU A 52 4.79 1.16 25.27
N TYR A 53 5.79 1.86 24.76
CA TYR A 53 6.58 2.84 25.50
C TYR A 53 6.73 4.12 24.67
N ASP A 54 6.59 5.28 25.32
CA ASP A 54 6.94 6.58 24.73
C ASP A 54 8.45 6.88 24.84
N LYS A 55 8.87 8.02 24.28
CA LYS A 55 10.26 8.51 24.33
C LYS A 55 10.82 8.74 25.74
N ASP A 56 9.98 8.84 26.77
CA ASP A 56 10.36 9.06 28.17
C ASP A 56 10.27 7.75 28.99
N ASN A 57 9.98 6.62 28.33
CA ASN A 57 9.73 5.28 28.88
C ASN A 57 8.47 5.17 29.77
N ASN A 58 7.46 6.02 29.59
CA ASN A 58 6.14 5.75 30.18
C ASN A 58 5.52 4.53 29.49
N GLN A 59 4.99 3.60 30.28
CA GLN A 59 4.37 2.38 29.77
C GLN A 59 2.88 2.58 29.45
N TYR A 60 2.48 2.02 28.31
CA TYR A 60 1.12 1.90 27.81
C TYR A 60 0.83 0.43 27.46
N THR A 61 -0.43 0.10 27.24
CA THR A 61 -0.88 -1.25 26.82
C THR A 61 -1.79 -1.14 25.59
N LEU A 62 -1.48 -1.91 24.55
CA LEU A 62 -2.35 -2.10 23.39
C LEU A 62 -3.36 -3.21 23.67
N ARG A 63 -4.65 -2.92 23.48
CA ARG A 63 -5.78 -3.77 23.87
C ARG A 63 -6.71 -4.11 22.71
N GLU A 64 -7.87 -4.69 23.03
CA GLU A 64 -8.96 -4.97 22.11
C GLU A 64 -9.28 -3.75 21.23
N ASN A 65 -9.68 -4.01 19.99
CA ASN A 65 -10.06 -2.99 19.00
C ASN A 65 -8.96 -1.93 18.73
N GLY A 66 -7.71 -2.24 19.06
CA GLY A 66 -6.57 -1.34 18.86
C GLY A 66 -6.39 -0.28 19.94
N GLU A 67 -7.21 -0.30 21.00
CA GLU A 67 -7.24 0.77 21.99
C GLU A 67 -5.98 0.80 22.86
N VAL A 68 -5.35 1.97 22.98
CA VAL A 68 -4.16 2.16 23.82
C VAL A 68 -4.57 2.75 25.17
N PHE A 69 -4.12 2.10 26.24
CA PHE A 69 -4.37 2.50 27.64
C PHE A 69 -3.07 2.85 28.35
N ASP A 70 -3.09 3.87 29.21
CA ASP A 70 -1.94 4.28 30.02
C ASP A 70 -1.73 3.41 31.28
N LYS A 71 -0.60 3.65 31.97
CA LYS A 71 -0.23 3.00 33.24
C LYS A 71 -1.20 3.23 34.42
N GLU A 72 -2.11 4.21 34.34
CA GLU A 72 -3.20 4.41 35.31
C GLU A 72 -4.50 3.70 34.87
N ASN A 73 -4.44 2.83 33.86
CA ASN A 73 -5.56 2.08 33.28
C ASN A 73 -6.63 2.97 32.62
N ARG A 74 -6.26 4.17 32.13
CA ARG A 74 -7.15 5.07 31.40
C ARG A 74 -6.96 4.90 29.90
N LYS A 75 -8.05 4.90 29.14
CA LYS A 75 -8.01 4.93 27.67
C LYS A 75 -7.42 6.26 27.19
N THR A 76 -6.51 6.21 26.23
CA THR A 76 -5.89 7.37 25.59
C THR A 76 -6.61 7.74 24.28
N ASP A 77 -6.17 8.80 23.60
CA ASP A 77 -6.63 9.14 22.25
C ASP A 77 -5.83 8.43 21.13
N TYR A 78 -4.92 7.51 21.51
CA TYR A 78 -4.20 6.64 20.57
C TYR A 78 -4.97 5.35 20.27
N VAL A 79 -5.00 4.95 19.00
CA VAL A 79 -5.55 3.69 18.49
C VAL A 79 -4.59 3.10 17.45
N VAL A 80 -4.23 1.83 17.58
CA VAL A 80 -3.53 1.08 16.52
C VAL A 80 -4.56 0.52 15.54
N LYS A 81 -4.41 0.84 14.25
CA LYS A 81 -5.33 0.45 13.18
C LYS A 81 -5.64 -1.05 13.25
N GLN A 82 -6.91 -1.39 13.37
CA GLN A 82 -7.37 -2.77 13.19
C GLN A 82 -7.53 -3.05 11.70
N PHE A 83 -7.02 -4.18 11.23
CA PHE A 83 -6.92 -4.49 9.81
C PHE A 83 -8.03 -5.43 9.36
N GLU A 84 -8.68 -5.13 8.22
CA GLU A 84 -9.80 -5.94 7.70
C GLU A 84 -9.39 -6.88 6.55
N GLY A 85 -8.13 -6.88 6.13
CA GLY A 85 -7.56 -7.87 5.19
C GLY A 85 -7.49 -7.42 3.72
N ASN A 86 -6.28 -7.35 3.18
CA ASN A 86 -6.02 -7.33 1.74
C ASN A 86 -4.63 -7.96 1.47
N ASP A 87 -4.61 -9.06 0.72
CA ASP A 87 -3.41 -9.83 0.39
C ASP A 87 -2.42 -9.05 -0.48
N LYS A 88 -2.92 -8.20 -1.38
CA LYS A 88 -2.15 -7.40 -2.36
C LYS A 88 -1.11 -6.45 -1.76
N GLN A 89 -1.14 -6.20 -0.45
CA GLN A 89 -0.25 -5.26 0.23
C GLN A 89 0.50 -5.87 1.42
N GLY A 90 0.50 -7.21 1.57
CA GLY A 90 1.39 -7.92 2.49
C GLY A 90 1.37 -7.47 3.95
N TYR A 91 0.21 -7.03 4.46
CA TYR A 91 0.01 -6.54 5.83
C TYR A 91 0.84 -5.29 6.23
N HIS A 92 1.30 -4.46 5.29
CA HIS A 92 2.20 -3.33 5.57
C HIS A 92 1.67 -2.30 6.61
N GLU A 93 0.35 -2.13 6.73
CA GLU A 93 -0.29 -1.21 7.71
C GLU A 93 -0.34 -1.77 9.15
N LYS A 94 0.09 -3.02 9.37
CA LYS A 94 -0.01 -3.67 10.68
C LYS A 94 0.89 -2.94 11.68
N GLY A 95 0.28 -2.30 12.67
CA GLY A 95 0.97 -1.46 13.66
C GLY A 95 0.82 0.05 13.43
N ASP A 96 0.09 0.50 12.41
CA ASP A 96 -0.16 1.92 12.17
C ASP A 96 -0.90 2.56 13.35
N LEU A 97 -0.31 3.61 13.93
CA LEU A 97 -0.84 4.32 15.07
C LEU A 97 -1.56 5.59 14.62
N TYR A 98 -2.74 5.81 15.16
CA TYR A 98 -3.54 7.00 14.97
C TYR A 98 -3.72 7.70 16.31
N GLN A 99 -3.57 9.03 16.34
CA GLN A 99 -3.89 9.87 17.50
C GLN A 99 -5.03 10.82 17.15
N SER A 100 -6.11 10.79 17.94
CA SER A 100 -7.31 11.63 17.70
C SER A 100 -7.79 11.56 16.23
N GLY A 101 -7.76 10.37 15.64
CA GLY A 101 -8.17 10.09 14.25
C GLY A 101 -7.12 10.40 13.16
N LYS A 102 -5.96 10.95 13.49
CA LYS A 102 -4.88 11.26 12.53
C LYS A 102 -3.76 10.22 12.60
N TYR A 103 -3.26 9.76 11.45
CA TYR A 103 -2.08 8.90 11.41
C TYR A 103 -0.85 9.63 12.00
N VAL A 104 -0.08 8.93 12.84
CA VAL A 104 1.10 9.47 13.54
C VAL A 104 2.34 8.56 13.40
N GLY A 105 2.35 7.63 12.44
CA GLY A 105 3.42 6.66 12.22
C GLY A 105 3.06 5.23 12.65
N ASN A 106 3.95 4.26 12.40
CA ASN A 106 3.77 2.86 12.77
C ASN A 106 4.60 2.49 14.01
N ILE A 107 4.03 1.72 14.95
CA ILE A 107 4.66 1.38 16.23
C ILE A 107 5.96 0.58 16.08
N TYR A 108 6.08 -0.23 15.02
CA TYR A 108 7.25 -1.09 14.77
C TYR A 108 8.41 -0.36 14.11
N LEU A 109 8.19 0.84 13.59
CA LEU A 109 9.19 1.70 12.97
C LEU A 109 9.88 2.59 14.01
N ARG A 110 11.13 2.98 13.76
CA ARG A 110 11.98 3.76 14.70
C ARG A 110 12.87 4.80 14.03
N SER A 111 13.00 4.81 12.70
CA SER A 111 13.62 5.92 11.98
C SER A 111 12.57 6.83 11.35
N ALA A 112 12.95 8.09 11.11
CA ALA A 112 12.15 9.04 10.34
C ALA A 112 12.86 9.25 9.00
N SER A 113 12.37 8.58 7.96
CA SER A 113 12.88 8.73 6.60
C SER A 113 11.72 8.71 5.60
N LYS A 114 11.98 9.05 4.32
CA LYS A 114 10.90 9.21 3.35
C LYS A 114 10.18 7.88 3.13
N ASN A 115 8.88 7.82 3.48
CA ASN A 115 8.03 6.63 3.53
C ASN A 115 8.35 5.66 4.70
N ASN A 116 8.94 6.15 5.80
CA ASN A 116 9.13 5.42 7.05
C ASN A 116 8.87 6.38 8.22
N ASP A 117 7.66 6.29 8.77
CA ASP A 117 7.16 7.18 9.82
C ASP A 117 7.15 6.46 11.17
N SER A 118 8.19 6.69 11.97
CA SER A 118 8.28 6.25 13.38
C SER A 118 7.14 6.84 14.23
N ALA A 119 6.31 5.99 14.83
CA ALA A 119 5.27 6.41 15.77
C ALA A 119 5.83 7.09 17.05
N PRO A 120 5.01 7.82 17.83
CA PRO A 120 5.36 8.29 19.18
C PRO A 120 5.36 7.19 20.25
N LEU A 121 4.84 5.99 19.97
CA LEU A 121 4.77 4.85 20.88
C LEU A 121 5.36 3.60 20.21
N HIS A 122 6.16 2.81 20.93
CA HIS A 122 6.81 1.62 20.38
C HIS A 122 6.75 0.40 21.32
N PRO A 123 6.72 -0.83 20.78
CA PRO A 123 6.98 -2.03 21.57
C PRO A 123 8.45 -2.13 21.97
N LYS A 124 8.74 -2.99 22.95
CA LYS A 124 10.11 -3.29 23.42
C LYS A 124 10.98 -3.82 22.27
N GLN A 125 12.25 -3.41 22.20
CA GLN A 125 13.18 -3.97 21.21
C GLN A 125 13.61 -5.39 21.61
N THR A 126 12.86 -6.38 21.15
CA THR A 126 13.09 -7.81 21.39
C THR A 126 12.57 -8.63 20.20
N CYS A 127 12.79 -9.94 20.21
CA CYS A 127 12.23 -10.86 19.22
C CYS A 127 10.83 -11.30 19.65
N TYR A 128 9.91 -11.26 18.70
CA TYR A 128 8.54 -11.72 18.77
C TYR A 128 8.38 -12.93 17.84
N LEU A 129 7.44 -13.82 18.14
CA LEU A 129 7.13 -15.01 17.34
C LEU A 129 5.74 -14.84 16.71
N TRP A 130 5.72 -14.66 15.39
CA TRP A 130 4.51 -14.44 14.61
C TRP A 130 4.12 -15.68 13.82
N LEU A 131 2.88 -16.12 13.99
CA LEU A 131 2.30 -17.29 13.34
C LEU A 131 1.29 -16.84 12.29
N SER A 132 1.42 -17.36 11.07
CA SER A 132 0.45 -17.19 9.98
C SER A 132 0.07 -18.56 9.41
N TYR A 133 -1.13 -18.66 8.83
CA TYR A 133 -1.57 -19.90 8.18
C TYR A 133 -2.23 -19.66 6.82
N SER A 134 -2.25 -20.70 6.00
CA SER A 134 -2.98 -20.79 4.73
C SER A 134 -3.88 -22.02 4.76
N ASP A 135 -5.11 -21.88 4.26
CA ASP A 135 -6.05 -22.99 4.04
C ASP A 135 -6.18 -23.37 2.54
N ASP A 136 -5.30 -22.82 1.69
CA ASP A 136 -5.36 -22.88 0.22
C ASP A 136 -3.99 -23.21 -0.43
N ASP A 137 -3.25 -24.15 0.18
CA ASP A 137 -1.95 -24.66 -0.29
C ASP A 137 -0.84 -23.58 -0.44
N GLY A 138 -0.96 -22.50 0.35
CA GLY A 138 -0.01 -21.38 0.41
C GLY A 138 -0.32 -20.21 -0.51
N MET A 139 -1.48 -20.20 -1.19
CA MET A 139 -1.86 -19.13 -2.13
C MET A 139 -2.21 -17.81 -1.42
N THR A 140 -2.98 -17.86 -0.34
CA THR A 140 -3.26 -16.73 0.55
C THR A 140 -2.89 -17.08 1.99
N TRP A 141 -2.67 -16.06 2.82
CA TRP A 141 -2.21 -16.23 4.21
C TRP A 141 -3.09 -15.42 5.16
N SER A 142 -3.17 -15.85 6.41
CA SER A 142 -3.85 -15.13 7.48
C SER A 142 -3.06 -13.87 7.88
N GLU A 143 -3.72 -12.97 8.61
CA GLU A 143 -2.98 -11.96 9.39
C GLU A 143 -2.00 -12.67 10.36
N PRO A 144 -0.79 -12.13 10.58
CA PRO A 144 0.12 -12.65 11.60
C PRO A 144 -0.44 -12.51 13.02
N VAL A 145 -0.58 -13.64 13.72
CA VAL A 145 -0.94 -13.73 15.14
C VAL A 145 0.34 -13.82 15.97
N ASP A 146 0.47 -12.95 16.97
CA ASP A 146 1.63 -12.96 17.86
C ASP A 146 1.44 -13.99 18.99
N ILE A 147 2.28 -15.04 19.00
CA ILE A 147 2.24 -16.10 20.01
C ILE A 147 3.27 -15.89 21.13
N THR A 148 4.07 -14.82 21.07
CA THR A 148 5.12 -14.49 22.05
C THR A 148 4.72 -14.65 23.52
N PRO A 149 3.58 -14.10 24.01
CA PRO A 149 3.22 -14.19 25.44
C PRO A 149 2.81 -15.61 25.89
N GLN A 150 2.66 -16.57 24.96
CA GLN A 150 2.33 -17.97 25.27
C GLN A 150 3.58 -18.84 25.45
N VAL A 151 4.71 -18.45 24.84
CA VAL A 151 5.91 -19.33 24.71
C VAL A 151 7.22 -18.71 25.20
N LYS A 152 7.30 -17.38 25.35
CA LYS A 152 8.52 -16.67 25.76
C LYS A 152 8.42 -16.23 27.22
N GLU A 153 9.56 -16.24 27.92
CA GLU A 153 9.67 -15.88 29.34
C GLU A 153 10.35 -14.51 29.52
N ASP A 154 10.11 -13.82 30.64
CA ASP A 154 10.72 -12.50 30.89
C ASP A 154 12.24 -12.52 31.16
N TRP A 155 12.81 -13.69 31.46
CA TRP A 155 14.26 -13.90 31.53
C TRP A 155 14.91 -14.15 30.17
N MET A 156 14.12 -14.40 29.11
CA MET A 156 14.63 -14.54 27.76
C MET A 156 14.94 -13.18 27.13
N ARG A 157 16.09 -13.10 26.47
CA ARG A 157 16.54 -11.96 25.66
C ARG A 157 16.06 -12.12 24.22
N PHE A 158 16.49 -13.21 23.58
CA PHE A 158 16.00 -13.64 22.27
C PHE A 158 15.17 -14.92 22.43
N CYS A 159 14.17 -15.10 21.56
CA CYS A 159 13.47 -16.36 21.32
C CYS A 159 12.99 -16.33 19.86
N GLY A 160 13.37 -17.32 19.07
CA GLY A 160 13.13 -17.36 17.63
C GLY A 160 13.23 -18.78 17.06
N VAL A 161 12.87 -18.96 15.79
CA VAL A 161 12.70 -20.27 15.17
C VAL A 161 14.03 -20.96 14.81
N GLY A 162 14.01 -22.30 14.76
CA GLY A 162 14.94 -23.05 13.92
C GLY A 162 14.41 -23.06 12.48
N PRO A 163 15.01 -22.33 11.51
CA PRO A 163 14.49 -22.30 10.15
C PRO A 163 14.66 -23.67 9.48
N GLY A 164 13.60 -24.13 8.80
CA GLY A 164 13.45 -25.51 8.35
C GLY A 164 11.96 -25.84 8.22
N PHE A 165 11.51 -26.96 8.77
CA PHE A 165 10.09 -27.31 8.83
C PHE A 165 9.66 -27.77 10.23
N GLY A 166 8.43 -27.43 10.64
CA GLY A 166 7.75 -28.06 11.77
C GLY A 166 7.14 -29.42 11.40
N VAL A 167 6.81 -30.22 12.41
CA VAL A 167 6.22 -31.57 12.29
C VAL A 167 4.85 -31.64 12.95
N GLN A 168 3.94 -32.41 12.38
CA GLN A 168 2.68 -32.84 13.01
C GLN A 168 2.81 -34.31 13.37
N LEU A 169 2.61 -34.68 14.64
CA LEU A 169 2.83 -36.05 15.13
C LEU A 169 1.82 -37.05 14.57
N GLN A 170 2.33 -38.18 14.07
CA GLN A 170 1.59 -39.27 13.42
C GLN A 170 1.72 -40.61 14.16
N TYR A 171 2.74 -40.77 15.01
CA TYR A 171 3.10 -42.01 15.69
C TYR A 171 2.99 -41.93 17.23
N ASP A 172 3.03 -40.73 17.83
CA ASP A 172 2.78 -40.55 19.27
C ASP A 172 1.29 -40.82 19.63
N GLU A 173 1.03 -41.99 20.24
CA GLU A 173 -0.31 -42.40 20.71
C GLU A 173 -0.89 -41.51 21.82
N LYS A 174 -0.07 -40.71 22.53
CA LYS A 174 -0.51 -39.81 23.61
C LYS A 174 -0.82 -38.40 23.10
N HIS A 175 -0.10 -37.95 22.07
CA HIS A 175 -0.16 -36.61 21.51
C HIS A 175 -0.49 -36.62 20.00
N PRO A 176 -1.53 -37.36 19.55
CA PRO A 176 -1.82 -37.55 18.13
C PRO A 176 -2.19 -36.22 17.46
N GLY A 177 -1.53 -35.90 16.34
CA GLY A 177 -1.76 -34.67 15.61
C GLY A 177 -1.17 -33.40 16.25
N ARG A 178 -0.42 -33.51 17.37
CA ARG A 178 0.30 -32.37 17.97
C ARG A 178 1.18 -31.69 16.94
N LEU A 179 1.07 -30.36 16.85
CA LEU A 179 1.89 -29.51 16.00
C LEU A 179 3.16 -29.12 16.74
N ILE A 180 4.34 -29.14 16.11
CA ILE A 180 5.62 -28.78 16.72
C ILE A 180 6.48 -27.95 15.76
N PHE A 181 7.03 -26.83 16.26
CA PHE A 181 8.10 -26.07 15.60
C PHE A 181 9.37 -26.04 16.49
N PRO A 182 10.58 -26.24 15.90
CA PRO A 182 11.83 -26.02 16.62
C PRO A 182 12.05 -24.52 16.88
N ILE A 183 12.58 -24.19 18.06
CA ILE A 183 12.98 -22.82 18.44
C ILE A 183 14.34 -22.84 19.13
N TYR A 184 14.93 -21.67 19.34
CA TYR A 184 15.99 -21.45 20.30
C TYR A 184 15.87 -20.07 20.97
N TYR A 185 16.38 -19.95 22.18
CA TYR A 185 16.33 -18.72 22.97
C TYR A 185 17.69 -18.40 23.62
N THR A 186 17.85 -17.16 24.08
CA THR A 186 19.06 -16.72 24.81
C THR A 186 18.72 -16.03 26.13
N ILE A 187 19.65 -16.12 27.08
CA ILE A 187 19.61 -15.39 28.35
C ILE A 187 20.38 -14.05 28.27
N ALA A 188 20.32 -13.24 29.33
CA ALA A 188 21.21 -12.10 29.49
C ALA A 188 22.69 -12.52 29.50
N GLY A 189 23.56 -11.78 28.80
CA GLY A 189 24.97 -12.11 28.69
C GLY A 189 25.72 -11.26 27.66
N SER A 190 27.03 -11.48 27.54
CA SER A 190 27.86 -10.85 26.50
C SER A 190 27.47 -11.31 25.09
N GLY A 191 27.75 -10.49 24.08
CA GLY A 191 27.34 -10.78 22.70
C GLY A 191 25.81 -10.90 22.57
N ILE A 192 25.35 -12.06 22.13
CA ILE A 192 23.92 -12.42 21.97
C ILE A 192 23.30 -13.12 23.20
N GLY A 193 24.12 -13.43 24.22
CA GLY A 193 23.73 -14.30 25.34
C GLY A 193 23.93 -15.78 25.03
N PHE A 194 23.93 -16.64 26.06
CA PHE A 194 24.09 -18.09 25.88
C PHE A 194 22.82 -18.67 25.22
N GLN A 195 22.99 -19.41 24.13
CA GLN A 195 21.89 -19.96 23.32
C GLN A 195 21.47 -21.38 23.78
N SER A 196 20.18 -21.66 23.76
CA SER A 196 19.60 -22.99 24.02
C SER A 196 18.43 -23.31 23.09
N SER A 197 18.49 -24.46 22.41
CA SER A 197 17.40 -25.03 21.60
C SER A 197 16.24 -25.50 22.47
N ALA A 198 15.02 -25.47 21.94
CA ALA A 198 13.83 -26.09 22.52
C ALA A 198 12.80 -26.33 21.39
N CYS A 199 11.53 -26.53 21.73
CA CYS A 199 10.44 -26.48 20.75
C CYS A 199 9.24 -25.67 21.28
N VAL A 200 8.35 -25.27 20.38
CA VAL A 200 6.99 -24.87 20.72
C VAL A 200 6.00 -25.86 20.10
N TYR A 201 4.95 -26.20 20.84
CA TYR A 201 3.96 -27.19 20.42
C TYR A 201 2.52 -26.75 20.71
N SER A 202 1.57 -27.35 19.98
CA SER A 202 0.13 -27.10 20.12
C SER A 202 -0.66 -28.40 19.98
N ASP A 203 -1.56 -28.65 20.94
CA ASP A 203 -2.45 -29.82 21.00
C ASP A 203 -3.89 -29.50 20.55
N ASP A 204 -4.23 -28.24 20.24
CA ASP A 204 -5.60 -27.79 19.97
C ASP A 204 -5.86 -27.34 18.51
N GLY A 205 -4.93 -27.67 17.61
CA GLY A 205 -4.96 -27.25 16.21
C GLY A 205 -4.37 -25.86 15.97
N GLY A 206 -3.37 -25.45 16.75
CA GLY A 206 -2.61 -24.22 16.55
C GLY A 206 -3.23 -22.96 17.15
N LYS A 207 -4.23 -23.08 18.03
CA LYS A 207 -4.91 -21.94 18.68
C LYS A 207 -4.16 -21.47 19.92
N THR A 208 -3.67 -22.41 20.72
CA THR A 208 -2.77 -22.15 21.85
C THR A 208 -1.45 -22.90 21.68
N TRP A 209 -0.38 -22.31 22.20
CA TRP A 209 0.99 -22.80 22.05
C TRP A 209 1.69 -22.86 23.41
N HIS A 210 2.50 -23.90 23.60
CA HIS A 210 3.31 -24.12 24.78
C HIS A 210 4.77 -24.29 24.37
N ARG A 211 5.70 -23.97 25.27
CA ARG A 211 7.13 -24.17 25.06
C ARG A 211 7.61 -25.41 25.82
N GLY A 212 8.40 -26.26 25.17
CA GLY A 212 9.12 -27.35 25.83
C GLY A 212 10.34 -26.86 26.61
N GLU A 213 10.87 -27.72 27.47
CA GLU A 213 12.19 -27.51 28.08
C GLU A 213 13.30 -27.58 27.03
N SER A 214 14.49 -27.09 27.36
CA SER A 214 15.68 -27.26 26.52
C SER A 214 16.38 -28.59 26.80
N PRO A 215 17.06 -29.21 25.82
CA PRO A 215 18.07 -30.25 26.08
C PRO A 215 19.29 -29.78 26.91
N ASN A 216 19.30 -28.53 27.39
CA ASN A 216 20.22 -28.02 28.40
C ASN A 216 19.62 -27.96 29.82
N ASP A 217 18.30 -28.08 30.00
CA ASP A 217 17.64 -28.03 31.31
C ASP A 217 17.71 -29.39 32.03
N GLY A 218 18.08 -29.38 33.32
CA GLY A 218 18.32 -30.61 34.11
C GLY A 218 19.55 -31.43 33.69
N ARG A 219 20.29 -30.95 32.69
CA ARG A 219 21.45 -31.61 32.08
C ARG A 219 22.60 -31.77 33.06
N ILE A 220 23.35 -32.87 32.97
CA ILE A 220 24.59 -33.06 33.73
C ILE A 220 25.81 -32.74 32.86
N ASN A 221 26.72 -31.91 33.36
CA ASN A 221 27.97 -31.56 32.69
C ASN A 221 29.08 -32.61 32.93
N LYS A 222 30.22 -32.47 32.24
CA LYS A 222 31.33 -33.45 32.30
C LYS A 222 31.97 -33.60 33.68
N ASP A 223 31.82 -32.60 34.55
CA ASP A 223 32.35 -32.58 35.91
C ASP A 223 31.31 -33.08 36.95
N GLY A 224 30.16 -33.59 36.47
CA GLY A 224 29.08 -34.13 37.31
C GLY A 224 28.17 -33.07 37.94
N GLN A 225 28.19 -31.83 37.44
CA GLN A 225 27.35 -30.74 37.93
C GLN A 225 26.07 -30.63 37.09
N GLU A 226 24.94 -30.40 37.75
CA GLU A 226 23.68 -30.04 37.10
C GLU A 226 23.75 -28.63 36.52
N THR A 227 23.10 -28.41 35.38
CA THR A 227 23.05 -27.12 34.69
C THR A 227 21.68 -26.93 34.01
N SER A 228 21.38 -25.69 33.61
CA SER A 228 20.14 -25.34 32.92
C SER A 228 20.37 -24.27 31.85
N SER A 229 19.41 -24.08 30.96
CA SER A 229 19.41 -22.98 30.00
C SER A 229 19.40 -21.59 30.67
N GLN A 230 18.92 -21.50 31.91
CA GLN A 230 18.99 -20.29 32.75
C GLN A 230 20.32 -20.14 33.53
N ASN A 231 21.00 -21.25 33.84
CA ASN A 231 22.29 -21.27 34.54
C ASN A 231 23.29 -22.23 33.86
N PRO A 232 23.85 -21.84 32.69
CA PRO A 232 24.73 -22.68 31.90
C PRO A 232 26.14 -22.77 32.51
N VAL A 233 26.58 -23.99 32.84
CA VAL A 233 27.86 -24.29 33.50
C VAL A 233 28.53 -25.50 32.84
N GLY A 234 29.70 -25.29 32.23
CA GLY A 234 30.51 -26.37 31.64
C GLY A 234 29.92 -27.05 30.40
N ILE A 235 28.89 -26.45 29.77
CA ILE A 235 28.20 -26.95 28.58
C ILE A 235 28.37 -26.04 27.36
N SER A 236 28.19 -26.62 26.18
CA SER A 236 28.13 -25.92 24.90
C SER A 236 26.74 -25.37 24.62
N GLU A 237 26.65 -24.29 23.86
CA GLU A 237 25.37 -23.76 23.40
C GLU A 237 24.70 -24.70 22.39
N LEU A 238 23.38 -24.62 22.35
CA LEU A 238 22.50 -25.32 21.40
C LEU A 238 21.66 -24.25 20.70
N THR A 239 21.54 -24.29 19.37
CA THR A 239 21.01 -23.15 18.59
C THR A 239 19.88 -23.59 17.66
N GLU A 240 19.91 -23.24 16.38
CA GLU A 240 18.97 -23.72 15.37
C GLU A 240 18.97 -25.26 15.33
N SER A 241 17.79 -25.84 15.07
CA SER A 241 17.62 -27.30 15.10
C SER A 241 16.51 -27.75 14.18
N GLN A 242 16.56 -29.02 13.77
CA GLN A 242 15.47 -29.72 13.10
C GLN A 242 14.97 -30.85 14.01
N ILE A 243 13.65 -30.95 14.13
CA ILE A 243 12.97 -32.01 14.89
C ILE A 243 12.35 -33.00 13.90
N ILE A 244 12.41 -34.28 14.22
CA ILE A 244 11.69 -35.35 13.54
C ILE A 244 10.98 -36.25 14.55
N GLU A 245 9.93 -36.93 14.10
CA GLU A 245 9.29 -38.04 14.80
C GLU A 245 9.83 -39.37 14.25
N LEU A 246 10.04 -40.35 15.14
CA LEU A 246 10.38 -41.74 14.79
C LEU A 246 9.13 -42.62 14.78
N SER A 247 9.21 -43.82 14.20
CA SER A 247 8.08 -44.77 14.20
C SER A 247 7.71 -45.34 15.59
N SER A 248 8.48 -44.96 16.62
CA SER A 248 8.22 -45.22 18.04
C SER A 248 7.37 -44.14 18.71
N GLY A 249 7.07 -43.03 18.02
CA GLY A 249 6.48 -41.81 18.61
C GLY A 249 7.49 -40.94 19.37
N ASN A 250 8.73 -41.39 19.55
CA ASN A 250 9.79 -40.58 20.13
C ASN A 250 10.26 -39.51 19.14
N LEU A 251 10.67 -38.35 19.65
CA LEU A 251 11.20 -37.26 18.83
C LEU A 251 12.72 -37.18 18.93
N LEU A 252 13.40 -36.86 17.83
CA LEU A 252 14.81 -36.49 17.83
C LEU A 252 14.99 -35.03 17.41
N GLN A 253 15.77 -34.26 18.18
CA GLN A 253 16.16 -32.89 17.87
C GLN A 253 17.65 -32.85 17.50
N PHE A 254 17.96 -32.53 16.24
CA PHE A 254 19.32 -32.41 15.70
C PHE A 254 19.73 -30.93 15.73
N MET A 255 20.87 -30.60 16.34
CA MET A 255 21.18 -29.21 16.74
C MET A 255 22.53 -28.69 16.21
N ARG A 256 22.48 -27.48 15.62
CA ARG A 256 23.64 -26.60 15.42
C ARG A 256 24.15 -26.15 16.80
N ASN A 257 25.46 -26.20 17.04
CA ASN A 257 26.01 -26.08 18.41
C ASN A 257 27.43 -25.48 18.47
N THR A 258 27.90 -25.13 19.67
CA THR A 258 29.26 -24.56 19.88
C THR A 258 30.23 -25.49 20.59
N ARG A 259 30.01 -26.82 20.54
CA ARG A 259 30.77 -27.83 21.33
C ARG A 259 32.24 -28.00 20.92
N GLY A 260 32.68 -27.39 19.81
CA GLY A 260 34.08 -27.30 19.39
C GLY A 260 34.71 -28.64 18.93
N ASN A 261 33.98 -29.75 19.05
CA ASN A 261 34.34 -31.06 18.51
C ASN A 261 33.94 -31.23 17.04
N GLY A 262 33.31 -30.22 16.43
CA GLY A 262 32.91 -30.20 15.02
C GLY A 262 31.90 -31.29 14.66
N LYS A 263 30.93 -31.57 15.53
CA LYS A 263 29.96 -32.67 15.38
C LYS A 263 28.51 -32.24 15.59
N VAL A 264 27.60 -32.84 14.83
CA VAL A 264 26.15 -32.68 15.06
C VAL A 264 25.78 -33.40 16.34
N VAL A 265 25.10 -32.70 17.25
CA VAL A 265 24.57 -33.25 18.50
C VAL A 265 23.07 -33.48 18.40
N VAL A 266 22.58 -34.52 19.08
CA VAL A 266 21.17 -34.94 19.04
C VAL A 266 20.65 -35.20 20.45
N SER A 267 19.42 -34.82 20.72
CA SER A 267 18.66 -35.18 21.92
C SER A 267 17.35 -35.90 21.56
N ARG A 268 16.80 -36.67 22.49
CA ARG A 268 15.54 -37.40 22.34
C ARG A 268 14.49 -36.94 23.36
N SER A 269 13.25 -36.78 22.91
CA SER A 269 12.04 -36.67 23.74
C SER A 269 11.21 -37.96 23.65
N THR A 270 10.49 -38.29 24.74
CA THR A 270 9.57 -39.44 24.83
C THR A 270 8.15 -39.04 25.32
N ASP A 271 7.86 -37.74 25.27
CA ASP A 271 6.67 -37.05 25.79
C ASP A 271 6.16 -35.95 24.82
N GLY A 272 6.32 -36.18 23.52
CA GLY A 272 5.86 -35.28 22.46
C GLY A 272 6.56 -33.92 22.45
N GLY A 273 7.81 -33.83 22.92
CA GLY A 273 8.64 -32.63 22.89
C GLY A 273 8.65 -31.77 24.16
N ALA A 274 8.01 -32.21 25.24
CA ALA A 274 7.93 -31.45 26.49
C ALA A 274 9.27 -31.45 27.25
N THR A 275 9.93 -32.61 27.38
CA THR A 275 11.25 -32.78 28.00
C THR A 275 12.22 -33.55 27.09
N TRP A 276 13.52 -33.41 27.35
CA TRP A 276 14.59 -33.84 26.45
C TRP A 276 15.75 -34.53 27.19
N SER A 277 16.41 -35.50 26.56
CA SER A 277 17.57 -36.19 27.11
C SER A 277 18.87 -35.37 27.01
N ASP A 278 19.90 -35.77 27.77
CA ASP A 278 21.28 -35.31 27.55
C ASP A 278 21.69 -35.44 26.07
N PRO A 279 22.26 -34.38 25.43
CA PRO A 279 22.67 -34.42 24.02
C PRO A 279 23.92 -35.27 23.73
N ILE A 280 23.76 -36.29 22.88
CA ILE A 280 24.82 -37.17 22.40
C ILE A 280 25.57 -36.56 21.19
N ASP A 281 26.83 -36.96 21.00
CA ASP A 281 27.63 -36.65 19.79
C ASP A 281 27.38 -37.71 18.70
N THR A 282 27.11 -37.30 17.46
CA THR A 282 27.13 -38.22 16.30
C THR A 282 28.51 -38.25 15.64
N THR A 283 28.67 -38.96 14.50
CA THR A 283 29.89 -38.92 13.67
C THR A 283 29.88 -37.85 12.57
N ALA A 284 28.72 -37.25 12.25
CA ALA A 284 28.64 -36.26 11.18
C ALA A 284 29.23 -34.89 11.57
N PRO A 285 29.90 -34.18 10.65
CA PRO A 285 30.56 -32.90 10.90
C PRO A 285 29.56 -31.77 11.16
N GLU A 286 29.99 -30.76 11.92
CA GLU A 286 29.25 -29.51 12.16
C GLU A 286 30.21 -28.31 12.09
N VAL A 287 29.73 -27.20 11.52
CA VAL A 287 30.52 -26.02 11.14
C VAL A 287 29.85 -24.69 11.54
N TYR A 288 29.05 -24.72 12.61
CA TYR A 288 28.16 -23.63 13.06
C TYR A 288 27.23 -23.10 11.97
N CYS A 289 26.44 -24.03 11.40
CA CYS A 289 25.46 -23.77 10.35
C CYS A 289 24.19 -24.59 10.59
N GLN A 290 23.05 -24.08 10.14
CA GLN A 290 21.80 -24.83 10.09
C GLN A 290 21.97 -26.12 9.28
N LEU A 291 21.17 -27.12 9.62
CA LEU A 291 21.07 -28.44 9.02
C LEU A 291 19.59 -28.81 8.86
N SER A 292 19.27 -29.71 7.93
CA SER A 292 17.94 -30.32 7.83
C SER A 292 18.01 -31.83 7.89
N VAL A 293 17.02 -32.45 8.54
CA VAL A 293 16.92 -33.90 8.75
C VAL A 293 15.47 -34.33 8.54
N LEU A 294 15.24 -35.33 7.69
CA LEU A 294 13.95 -36.01 7.51
C LEU A 294 13.97 -37.40 8.15
N TYR A 295 12.83 -37.82 8.68
CA TYR A 295 12.49 -39.24 8.76
C TYR A 295 12.16 -39.77 7.35
N TYR A 296 12.68 -40.94 6.99
CA TYR A 296 12.46 -41.53 5.66
C TYR A 296 11.55 -42.75 5.68
N ASP A 297 11.97 -43.83 6.36
CA ASP A 297 11.23 -45.10 6.51
C ASP A 297 11.82 -46.02 7.59
N LYS A 298 11.22 -47.23 7.69
CA LYS A 298 11.68 -48.39 8.48
C LYS A 298 11.89 -49.66 7.63
N ASN A 299 11.70 -49.55 6.32
CA ASN A 299 11.48 -50.68 5.41
C ASN A 299 12.73 -51.03 4.60
N GLY A 300 13.41 -52.11 4.98
CA GLY A 300 14.49 -52.72 4.19
C GLY A 300 15.78 -53.00 4.95
N THR A 301 15.96 -52.46 6.16
CA THR A 301 17.20 -52.58 6.96
C THR A 301 16.99 -53.32 8.28
N GLY A 302 16.24 -54.42 8.25
CA GLY A 302 16.01 -55.26 9.44
C GLY A 302 15.13 -54.64 10.53
N GLY A 303 14.46 -53.52 10.25
CA GLY A 303 13.45 -52.91 11.13
C GLY A 303 13.93 -51.74 12.00
N LYS A 304 15.13 -51.19 11.75
CA LYS A 304 15.52 -49.87 12.28
C LYS A 304 14.83 -48.74 11.53
N ASP A 305 14.65 -47.61 12.20
CA ASP A 305 14.23 -46.36 11.56
C ASP A 305 15.41 -45.68 10.83
N ARG A 306 15.13 -45.01 9.72
CA ARG A 306 16.14 -44.31 8.89
C ARG A 306 15.84 -42.82 8.76
N VAL A 307 16.90 -42.04 8.81
CA VAL A 307 16.89 -40.58 8.65
C VAL A 307 17.78 -40.15 7.49
N ILE A 308 17.45 -39.04 6.84
CA ILE A 308 18.28 -38.39 5.82
C ILE A 308 18.66 -37.01 6.34
N MET A 309 19.95 -36.66 6.35
CA MET A 309 20.43 -35.32 6.71
C MET A 309 21.08 -34.63 5.51
N SER A 310 20.88 -33.31 5.42
CA SER A 310 21.66 -32.41 4.58
C SER A 310 22.33 -31.34 5.43
N ASN A 311 23.65 -31.20 5.29
CA ASN A 311 24.45 -30.18 5.98
C ASN A 311 25.80 -29.95 5.26
N PRO A 312 26.55 -28.87 5.57
CA PRO A 312 27.91 -28.71 5.06
C PRO A 312 28.83 -29.83 5.59
N GLY A 313 29.55 -30.51 4.69
CA GLY A 313 30.46 -31.61 4.99
C GLY A 313 31.94 -31.23 5.06
N GLY A 314 32.31 -29.99 4.73
CA GLY A 314 33.68 -29.49 4.80
C GLY A 314 34.06 -28.91 6.16
N THR A 315 35.12 -28.07 6.18
CA THR A 315 35.63 -27.40 7.40
C THR A 315 35.01 -26.03 7.66
N GLY A 316 33.99 -25.66 6.88
CA GLY A 316 33.22 -24.43 7.00
C GLY A 316 31.91 -24.57 6.22
N ARG A 317 31.25 -23.46 5.89
CA ARG A 317 30.03 -23.43 5.06
C ARG A 317 30.33 -23.74 3.58
N ASN A 318 30.76 -24.98 3.33
CA ASN A 318 31.09 -25.53 2.03
C ASN A 318 30.91 -27.05 1.97
N ASN A 319 30.92 -27.58 0.73
CA ASN A 319 30.84 -29.00 0.40
C ASN A 319 29.58 -29.65 0.98
N GLY A 320 28.41 -29.27 0.45
CA GLY A 320 27.13 -29.83 0.88
C GLY A 320 27.10 -31.35 0.71
N THR A 321 26.74 -32.04 1.79
CA THR A 321 26.75 -33.50 1.89
C THR A 321 25.39 -34.01 2.35
N LEU A 322 24.93 -35.06 1.67
CA LEU A 322 23.79 -35.87 2.07
C LEU A 322 24.26 -37.09 2.88
N ARG A 323 23.50 -37.48 3.89
CA ARG A 323 23.81 -38.63 4.77
C ARG A 323 22.57 -39.47 5.06
N ILE A 324 22.72 -40.80 5.08
CA ILE A 324 21.70 -41.72 5.61
C ILE A 324 22.15 -42.18 6.99
N GLY A 325 21.28 -42.01 7.98
CA GLY A 325 21.50 -42.48 9.35
C GLY A 325 20.53 -43.60 9.70
N GLU A 326 21.02 -44.66 10.33
CA GLU A 326 20.18 -45.64 11.02
C GLU A 326 20.02 -45.24 12.49
N VAL A 327 18.79 -45.25 12.99
CA VAL A 327 18.48 -44.98 14.39
C VAL A 327 18.33 -46.29 15.14
N THR A 328 19.07 -46.45 16.24
CA THR A 328 18.89 -47.57 17.18
C THR A 328 18.37 -47.02 18.50
N GLU A 329 17.20 -47.47 18.93
CA GLU A 329 16.61 -47.07 20.21
C GLU A 329 16.58 -48.23 21.22
N THR A 330 16.81 -47.88 22.49
CA THR A 330 16.38 -48.66 23.65
C THR A 330 15.47 -47.81 24.53
N LYS A 331 14.90 -48.38 25.59
CA LYS A 331 14.15 -47.63 26.58
C LYS A 331 14.98 -46.46 27.14
N ASP A 332 16.24 -46.73 27.51
CA ASP A 332 17.06 -45.82 28.31
C ASP A 332 18.17 -45.11 27.50
N SER A 333 18.31 -45.39 26.19
CA SER A 333 19.33 -44.79 25.30
C SER A 333 18.91 -44.79 23.82
N PHE A 334 19.64 -44.05 22.97
CA PHE A 334 19.55 -44.11 21.51
C PHE A 334 20.92 -43.87 20.83
N SER A 335 21.05 -44.23 19.56
CA SER A 335 22.16 -43.85 18.66
C SER A 335 21.65 -43.42 17.28
N VAL A 336 22.45 -42.63 16.57
CA VAL A 336 22.28 -42.35 15.14
C VAL A 336 23.59 -42.69 14.43
N ASP A 337 23.57 -43.80 13.71
CA ASP A 337 24.72 -44.36 13.02
C ASP A 337 24.67 -43.96 11.54
N TRP A 338 25.49 -42.99 11.13
CA TRP A 338 25.59 -42.54 9.73
C TRP A 338 26.25 -43.64 8.88
N VAL A 339 25.44 -44.34 8.09
CA VAL A 339 25.85 -45.53 7.32
C VAL A 339 26.31 -45.21 5.89
N GLU A 340 25.84 -44.10 5.31
CA GLU A 340 26.14 -43.67 3.94
C GLU A 340 26.34 -42.14 3.92
N GLU A 341 27.32 -41.62 3.16
CA GLU A 341 27.46 -40.18 2.93
C GLU A 341 27.95 -39.82 1.51
N LYS A 342 27.39 -38.75 0.94
CA LYS A 342 27.65 -38.30 -0.44
C LYS A 342 27.78 -36.78 -0.50
N MET A 343 28.98 -36.27 -0.76
CA MET A 343 29.19 -34.86 -1.08
C MET A 343 28.67 -34.59 -2.50
N PHE A 344 27.67 -33.72 -2.62
CA PHE A 344 26.96 -33.45 -3.88
C PHE A 344 27.14 -32.02 -4.38
N CYS A 345 27.43 -31.07 -3.49
CA CYS A 345 27.53 -29.64 -3.81
C CYS A 345 28.87 -29.06 -3.35
N PRO A 346 29.94 -29.10 -4.17
CA PRO A 346 31.25 -28.57 -3.80
C PRO A 346 31.24 -27.04 -3.65
N ASN A 347 32.20 -26.51 -2.89
CA ASN A 347 32.31 -25.08 -2.54
C ASN A 347 31.10 -24.61 -1.70
N ASN A 348 30.84 -23.29 -1.66
CA ASN A 348 29.91 -22.63 -0.74
C ASN A 348 28.58 -23.36 -0.57
N TYR A 349 28.25 -23.76 0.66
CA TYR A 349 27.01 -24.45 1.02
C TYR A 349 26.64 -24.10 2.46
N ALA A 350 25.41 -23.65 2.70
CA ALA A 350 24.99 -23.18 4.01
C ALA A 350 23.63 -23.77 4.41
N TYR A 351 22.57 -22.97 4.57
CA TYR A 351 21.28 -23.45 5.09
C TYR A 351 20.60 -24.37 4.07
N SER A 352 19.81 -25.31 4.56
CA SER A 352 19.18 -26.37 3.76
C SER A 352 17.81 -26.77 4.32
N CYS A 353 16.90 -27.22 3.45
CA CYS A 353 15.59 -27.72 3.82
C CYS A 353 15.23 -28.91 2.92
N LEU A 354 15.21 -30.11 3.50
CA LEU A 354 14.75 -31.35 2.88
C LEU A 354 13.21 -31.45 2.88
N THR A 355 12.63 -32.07 1.87
CA THR A 355 11.21 -32.46 1.83
C THR A 355 11.01 -33.78 1.07
N LYS A 356 9.89 -34.48 1.31
CA LYS A 356 9.52 -35.73 0.63
C LYS A 356 8.52 -35.44 -0.50
N MET A 357 8.86 -35.85 -1.72
CA MET A 357 8.06 -35.60 -2.92
C MET A 357 7.06 -36.74 -3.21
N LYS A 358 5.99 -36.43 -3.95
CA LYS A 358 4.87 -37.36 -4.22
C LYS A 358 5.24 -38.57 -5.09
N ASP A 359 6.37 -38.49 -5.80
CA ASP A 359 6.97 -39.56 -6.62
C ASP A 359 7.92 -40.48 -5.82
N GLY A 360 8.19 -40.16 -4.55
CA GLY A 360 9.13 -40.88 -3.68
C GLY A 360 10.55 -40.29 -3.66
N ASN A 361 10.86 -39.29 -4.49
CA ASN A 361 12.14 -38.58 -4.42
C ASN A 361 12.19 -37.64 -3.19
N MET A 362 13.40 -37.30 -2.77
CA MET A 362 13.64 -36.23 -1.80
C MET A 362 13.91 -34.93 -2.55
N GLY A 363 13.17 -33.87 -2.21
CA GLY A 363 13.48 -32.51 -2.62
C GLY A 363 14.41 -31.82 -1.62
N LEU A 364 15.27 -30.93 -2.10
CA LEU A 364 16.22 -30.20 -1.26
C LEU A 364 16.34 -28.76 -1.74
N LEU A 365 15.92 -27.81 -0.89
CA LEU A 365 16.14 -26.38 -1.05
C LEU A 365 17.41 -25.99 -0.26
N TYR A 366 18.32 -25.19 -0.83
CA TYR A 366 19.60 -24.87 -0.16
C TYR A 366 20.26 -23.56 -0.60
N GLU A 367 21.08 -22.98 0.27
CA GLU A 367 21.93 -21.82 -0.03
C GLU A 367 23.21 -22.21 -0.78
N HIS A 368 23.43 -21.65 -1.97
CA HIS A 368 24.66 -21.78 -2.75
C HIS A 368 24.97 -20.49 -3.52
N GLN A 369 26.22 -20.01 -3.43
CA GLN A 369 26.70 -18.80 -4.12
C GLN A 369 25.76 -17.58 -3.97
N ASN A 370 25.30 -17.30 -2.75
CA ASN A 370 24.37 -16.21 -2.42
C ASN A 370 23.00 -16.31 -3.14
N THR A 371 22.60 -17.51 -3.57
CA THR A 371 21.29 -17.79 -4.15
C THR A 371 20.67 -19.02 -3.49
N ILE A 372 19.34 -19.10 -3.50
CA ILE A 372 18.63 -20.34 -3.16
C ILE A 372 18.60 -21.24 -4.41
N LYS A 373 18.93 -22.52 -4.23
CA LYS A 373 18.85 -23.58 -5.24
C LYS A 373 17.86 -24.65 -4.79
N PHE A 374 17.26 -25.34 -5.76
CA PHE A 374 16.49 -26.56 -5.53
C PHE A 374 17.12 -27.72 -6.31
N THR A 375 17.13 -28.91 -5.73
CA THR A 375 17.48 -30.17 -6.39
C THR A 375 16.60 -31.31 -5.87
N ALA A 376 16.56 -32.43 -6.58
CA ALA A 376 15.86 -33.65 -6.17
C ALA A 376 16.73 -34.89 -6.37
N PHE A 377 16.61 -35.88 -5.49
CA PHE A 377 17.40 -37.12 -5.51
C PHE A 377 16.62 -38.32 -4.94
N ASN A 378 17.03 -39.53 -5.30
CA ASN A 378 16.57 -40.80 -4.69
C ASN A 378 17.60 -41.31 -3.66
N LEU A 379 17.29 -42.36 -2.88
CA LEU A 379 18.24 -42.88 -1.89
C LEU A 379 19.50 -43.53 -2.50
N GLU A 380 19.39 -44.19 -3.65
CA GLU A 380 20.51 -44.91 -4.26
C GLU A 380 21.64 -43.96 -4.68
N TYR A 381 21.28 -42.72 -5.04
CA TYR A 381 22.23 -41.60 -5.26
C TYR A 381 23.32 -41.51 -4.17
N ILE A 382 22.96 -41.74 -2.91
CA ILE A 382 23.87 -41.57 -1.77
C ILE A 382 24.87 -42.74 -1.64
N LYS A 383 24.51 -43.95 -2.10
CA LYS A 383 25.25 -45.19 -1.79
C LYS A 383 26.34 -45.56 -2.79
N ASP A 384 26.10 -45.37 -4.09
CA ASP A 384 27.00 -45.93 -5.11
C ASP A 384 28.31 -45.15 -5.29
N GLU A 385 29.43 -45.86 -5.51
CA GLU A 385 30.69 -45.25 -6.01
C GLU A 385 30.55 -44.73 -7.45
N VAL A 386 29.62 -45.29 -8.24
CA VAL A 386 29.28 -44.73 -9.55
C VAL A 386 28.81 -43.30 -9.34
N ASN A 387 29.33 -42.37 -10.14
CA ASN A 387 28.88 -41.00 -10.10
C ASN A 387 27.46 -40.91 -10.69
N LEU A 388 26.46 -41.16 -9.83
CA LEU A 388 25.04 -40.90 -10.03
C LEU A 388 24.70 -39.40 -10.08
N LEU A 389 25.67 -38.57 -10.45
CA LEU A 389 25.42 -37.27 -11.05
C LEU A 389 25.47 -37.39 -12.57
N SER A 390 24.74 -36.50 -13.21
CA SER A 390 24.91 -36.12 -14.61
C SER A 390 26.39 -36.07 -15.05
N PRO A 391 26.83 -36.91 -16.01
CA PRO A 391 28.21 -36.96 -16.52
C PRO A 391 28.77 -35.60 -16.88
N THR A 392 30.04 -35.31 -16.59
CA THR A 392 30.65 -33.99 -16.87
C THR A 392 31.47 -33.99 -18.15
N ILE A 393 31.50 -32.85 -18.85
CA ILE A 393 32.32 -32.67 -20.07
C ILE A 393 33.76 -32.30 -19.70
N THR A 394 34.71 -33.10 -20.19
CA THR A 394 36.15 -33.02 -19.86
C THR A 394 37.00 -32.35 -20.94
N SER A 395 36.54 -32.32 -22.20
CA SER A 395 37.15 -31.51 -23.27
C SER A 395 36.21 -31.30 -24.46
N VAL A 396 36.46 -30.25 -25.24
CA VAL A 396 35.83 -29.99 -26.54
C VAL A 396 36.91 -29.59 -27.55
N THR A 397 36.88 -30.16 -28.75
CA THR A 397 37.74 -29.81 -29.89
C THR A 397 36.90 -29.67 -31.16
N TYR A 398 37.46 -29.10 -32.23
CA TYR A 398 36.73 -28.89 -33.48
C TYR A 398 37.62 -28.85 -34.72
N LYS A 399 36.99 -28.97 -35.88
CA LYS A 399 37.50 -28.60 -37.21
C LYS A 399 36.38 -27.93 -38.01
N VAL A 400 36.74 -27.17 -39.05
CA VAL A 400 35.78 -26.65 -40.04
C VAL A 400 35.99 -27.38 -41.35
N GLU A 401 34.92 -27.94 -41.92
CA GLU A 401 34.87 -28.49 -43.26
C GLU A 401 34.13 -27.49 -44.17
N LYS A 402 34.83 -26.95 -45.17
CA LYS A 402 34.31 -25.92 -46.07
C LYS A 402 33.56 -26.52 -47.26
N THR A 403 32.59 -25.78 -47.77
CA THR A 403 31.81 -26.19 -48.95
C THR A 403 32.57 -26.04 -50.26
N ASP A 404 33.38 -24.98 -50.41
CA ASP A 404 34.36 -24.80 -51.48
C ASP A 404 35.61 -24.04 -50.99
N ASP A 405 36.47 -23.58 -51.91
CA ASP A 405 37.75 -22.91 -51.59
C ASP A 405 37.56 -21.39 -51.43
N HIS A 406 37.01 -20.99 -50.28
CA HIS A 406 36.83 -19.59 -49.88
C HIS A 406 37.64 -19.24 -48.61
N ALA A 407 37.88 -17.96 -48.36
CA ALA A 407 38.72 -17.50 -47.23
C ALA A 407 38.06 -17.67 -45.85
N TYR A 408 36.84 -17.15 -45.68
CA TYR A 408 36.11 -17.07 -44.41
C TYR A 408 35.32 -18.34 -44.07
N THR A 409 34.68 -18.39 -42.91
CA THR A 409 33.71 -19.46 -42.58
C THR A 409 32.31 -18.94 -42.93
N LEU A 410 31.62 -19.57 -43.87
CA LEU A 410 30.41 -19.05 -44.53
C LEU A 410 29.19 -19.98 -44.36
N PRO A 411 27.95 -19.47 -44.55
CA PRO A 411 26.75 -20.29 -44.54
C PRO A 411 26.83 -21.48 -45.49
N GLY A 412 26.64 -22.69 -44.95
CA GLY A 412 26.84 -23.97 -45.64
C GLY A 412 28.03 -24.78 -45.12
N ASP A 413 29.07 -24.12 -44.58
CA ASP A 413 30.22 -24.80 -43.96
C ASP A 413 29.82 -25.59 -42.72
N LYS A 414 30.65 -26.57 -42.32
CA LYS A 414 30.39 -27.46 -41.19
C LYS A 414 31.45 -27.35 -40.12
N TYR A 415 31.05 -26.93 -38.92
CA TYR A 415 31.82 -27.22 -37.71
C TYR A 415 31.59 -28.66 -37.28
N VAL A 416 32.63 -29.48 -37.32
CA VAL A 416 32.62 -30.82 -36.71
C VAL A 416 33.27 -30.70 -35.33
N ILE A 417 32.49 -30.99 -34.29
CA ILE A 417 32.82 -30.75 -32.88
C ILE A 417 32.93 -32.11 -32.18
N THR A 418 34.07 -32.38 -31.54
CA THR A 418 34.27 -33.58 -30.71
C THR A 418 34.21 -33.18 -29.24
N VAL A 419 33.40 -33.89 -28.45
CA VAL A 419 33.17 -33.66 -27.02
C VAL A 419 33.55 -34.93 -26.25
N LYS A 420 34.23 -34.78 -25.11
CA LYS A 420 34.53 -35.92 -24.21
C LYS A 420 33.92 -35.76 -22.84
N THR A 421 33.55 -36.87 -22.20
CA THR A 421 32.99 -36.94 -20.85
C THR A 421 33.96 -37.57 -19.82
N ASP A 422 33.62 -37.50 -18.54
CA ASP A 422 34.34 -38.11 -17.42
C ASP A 422 34.07 -39.62 -17.29
N GLN A 423 32.80 -40.01 -17.41
CA GLN A 423 32.29 -41.38 -17.40
C GLN A 423 31.75 -41.78 -18.79
N ASN A 424 31.53 -43.07 -19.00
CA ASN A 424 30.93 -43.59 -20.23
C ASN A 424 29.47 -43.11 -20.34
N VAL A 425 29.02 -42.88 -21.57
CA VAL A 425 27.65 -42.49 -21.86
C VAL A 425 27.04 -43.27 -23.03
N THR A 426 25.72 -43.31 -23.03
CA THR A 426 24.84 -43.90 -24.05
C THR A 426 23.95 -42.81 -24.61
N VAL A 427 23.89 -42.70 -25.94
CA VAL A 427 22.99 -41.79 -26.66
C VAL A 427 21.65 -42.47 -26.93
N GLN A 428 20.56 -41.76 -26.64
CA GLN A 428 19.20 -42.10 -27.05
C GLN A 428 18.64 -40.92 -27.87
N GLY A 429 18.00 -41.19 -29.02
CA GLY A 429 17.47 -40.13 -29.90
C GLY A 429 18.57 -39.27 -30.56
N THR A 430 18.28 -38.00 -30.81
CA THR A 430 19.19 -37.04 -31.48
C THR A 430 19.48 -35.81 -30.61
N PRO A 431 20.28 -35.94 -29.54
CA PRO A 431 20.66 -34.82 -28.66
C PRO A 431 21.47 -33.75 -29.41
N LYS A 432 21.61 -32.57 -28.80
CA LYS A 432 22.27 -31.41 -29.42
C LYS A 432 23.34 -30.80 -28.53
N PHE A 433 24.41 -30.27 -29.13
CA PHE A 433 25.47 -29.55 -28.43
C PHE A 433 25.30 -28.04 -28.61
N ARG A 434 24.95 -27.34 -27.54
CA ARG A 434 24.79 -25.89 -27.48
C ARG A 434 26.13 -25.19 -27.27
N PHE A 435 26.48 -24.33 -28.21
CA PHE A 435 27.57 -23.36 -28.13
C PHE A 435 27.02 -21.92 -28.20
N MET A 436 27.91 -20.93 -28.09
CA MET A 436 27.56 -19.50 -28.17
C MET A 436 28.27 -18.84 -29.35
N LEU A 437 27.55 -18.05 -30.14
CA LEU A 437 28.03 -17.24 -31.26
C LEU A 437 27.60 -15.80 -30.99
N ASN A 438 28.55 -14.86 -30.80
CA ASN A 438 28.26 -13.47 -30.39
C ASN A 438 27.19 -13.38 -29.28
N GLY A 439 27.39 -14.13 -28.18
CA GLY A 439 26.47 -14.15 -27.04
C GLY A 439 25.10 -14.83 -27.26
N LYS A 440 24.78 -15.27 -28.48
CA LYS A 440 23.53 -15.99 -28.81
C LYS A 440 23.77 -17.49 -28.85
N GLY A 441 22.79 -18.27 -28.39
CA GLY A 441 22.88 -19.74 -28.45
C GLY A 441 22.80 -20.28 -29.88
N ARG A 442 23.56 -21.34 -30.16
CA ARG A 442 23.51 -22.17 -31.38
C ARG A 442 23.64 -23.64 -31.00
N TYR A 443 23.16 -24.55 -31.86
CA TYR A 443 22.98 -25.97 -31.53
C TYR A 443 23.49 -26.87 -32.65
N ALA A 444 24.61 -27.56 -32.42
CA ALA A 444 25.11 -28.62 -33.28
C ALA A 444 24.29 -29.90 -33.08
N ASN A 445 24.03 -30.64 -34.17
CA ASN A 445 23.29 -31.91 -34.14
C ASN A 445 24.23 -33.08 -33.85
N TYR A 446 23.79 -34.07 -33.06
CA TYR A 446 24.57 -35.29 -32.82
C TYR A 446 24.82 -36.09 -34.13
N VAL A 447 26.03 -36.66 -34.25
CA VAL A 447 26.48 -37.47 -35.39
C VAL A 447 26.84 -38.89 -34.98
N SER A 448 27.68 -39.06 -33.96
CA SER A 448 28.21 -40.37 -33.54
C SER A 448 28.86 -40.33 -32.15
N GLY A 449 29.17 -41.50 -31.59
CA GLY A 449 29.82 -41.64 -30.27
C GLY A 449 28.83 -41.87 -29.12
N GLY A 450 29.33 -41.99 -27.90
CA GLY A 450 28.52 -42.31 -26.71
C GLY A 450 27.71 -43.59 -26.86
N ASN A 451 28.39 -44.74 -27.05
CA ASN A 451 27.77 -46.07 -27.07
C ASN A 451 28.45 -46.95 -26.00
N ASP A 452 28.22 -46.61 -24.72
CA ASP A 452 29.08 -47.02 -23.59
C ASP A 452 30.54 -46.58 -23.80
N ASP A 453 30.71 -45.33 -24.25
CA ASP A 453 32.02 -44.69 -24.52
C ASP A 453 31.99 -43.22 -24.07
N LYS A 454 33.16 -42.58 -23.99
CA LYS A 454 33.37 -41.23 -23.46
C LYS A 454 33.50 -40.13 -24.52
N GLU A 455 33.43 -40.46 -25.80
CA GLU A 455 33.58 -39.51 -26.90
C GLU A 455 32.30 -39.40 -27.73
N LEU A 456 31.92 -38.16 -28.08
CA LEU A 456 30.76 -37.81 -28.89
C LEU A 456 31.17 -36.83 -29.99
N VAL A 457 30.51 -36.91 -31.14
CA VAL A 457 30.69 -36.00 -32.28
C VAL A 457 29.37 -35.32 -32.61
N PHE A 458 29.43 -34.00 -32.78
CA PHE A 458 28.31 -33.17 -33.21
C PHE A 458 28.72 -32.35 -34.44
N GLU A 459 27.77 -32.01 -35.31
CA GLU A 459 27.99 -31.16 -36.48
C GLU A 459 27.06 -29.94 -36.46
N TYR A 460 27.63 -28.76 -36.72
CA TYR A 460 26.87 -27.54 -36.99
C TYR A 460 27.14 -27.05 -38.40
N THR A 461 26.14 -27.15 -39.29
CA THR A 461 26.15 -26.41 -40.55
C THR A 461 25.86 -24.94 -40.26
N VAL A 462 26.74 -24.04 -40.70
CA VAL A 462 26.59 -22.59 -40.56
C VAL A 462 25.35 -22.12 -41.33
N GLN A 463 24.50 -21.32 -40.70
CA GLN A 463 23.22 -20.84 -41.24
C GLN A 463 23.37 -19.43 -41.84
N LYS A 464 22.46 -19.05 -42.75
CA LYS A 464 22.39 -17.65 -43.21
C LYS A 464 22.04 -16.74 -42.03
N GLY A 465 22.87 -15.74 -41.76
CA GLY A 465 22.73 -14.86 -40.58
C GLY A 465 23.52 -15.31 -39.35
N ASP A 466 24.39 -16.31 -39.48
CA ASP A 466 25.48 -16.53 -38.53
C ASP A 466 26.68 -15.63 -38.87
N GLU A 467 27.06 -14.76 -37.95
CA GLU A 467 28.29 -13.98 -37.98
C GLU A 467 28.77 -13.78 -36.53
N GLY A 468 30.08 -13.77 -36.29
CA GLY A 468 30.65 -13.53 -34.97
C GLY A 468 31.75 -14.48 -34.50
N THR A 469 32.28 -14.19 -33.31
CA THR A 469 33.23 -15.09 -32.65
C THR A 469 32.48 -16.21 -31.93
N ILE A 470 32.98 -17.44 -32.06
CA ILE A 470 32.58 -18.55 -31.18
C ILE A 470 33.49 -18.54 -29.95
N GLN A 471 32.98 -17.99 -28.86
CA GLN A 471 33.58 -18.03 -27.53
C GLN A 471 32.62 -18.71 -26.57
N PHE A 472 33.12 -19.24 -25.45
CA PHE A 472 32.35 -20.23 -24.73
C PHE A 472 32.62 -20.29 -23.21
N LYS A 473 31.58 -20.60 -22.41
CA LYS A 473 31.64 -20.96 -20.96
C LYS A 473 30.50 -21.94 -20.62
N GLY A 474 30.82 -23.09 -20.01
CA GLY A 474 29.87 -24.13 -19.55
C GLY A 474 29.24 -25.09 -20.62
N PRO A 475 29.95 -26.10 -21.20
CA PRO A 475 29.57 -26.73 -22.48
C PRO A 475 28.22 -27.44 -22.48
N LYS A 476 27.33 -26.96 -23.34
CA LYS A 476 25.89 -27.28 -23.41
C LYS A 476 25.46 -28.60 -24.08
N ILE A 477 25.76 -29.82 -23.61
CA ILE A 477 24.95 -30.97 -24.11
C ILE A 477 23.49 -30.84 -23.63
N ILE A 478 22.58 -30.73 -24.59
CA ILE A 478 21.14 -30.70 -24.40
C ILE A 478 20.62 -32.13 -24.38
N CYS A 479 19.88 -32.46 -23.33
CA CYS A 479 19.15 -33.70 -23.18
C CYS A 479 17.68 -33.34 -22.94
N ASP A 480 16.82 -33.72 -23.87
CA ASP A 480 15.38 -33.44 -23.87
C ASP A 480 14.61 -34.59 -24.56
N GLU A 481 13.31 -34.41 -24.82
CA GLU A 481 12.44 -35.40 -25.48
C GLU A 481 12.91 -35.82 -26.88
N THR A 482 13.71 -34.99 -27.57
CA THR A 482 14.26 -35.29 -28.91
C THR A 482 15.52 -36.14 -28.85
N GLY A 483 16.22 -36.14 -27.72
CA GLY A 483 17.36 -37.01 -27.47
C GLY A 483 18.14 -36.65 -26.22
N THR A 484 18.82 -37.65 -25.65
CA THR A 484 19.55 -37.54 -24.39
C THR A 484 20.89 -38.27 -24.48
N VAL A 485 21.93 -37.70 -23.87
CA VAL A 485 23.21 -38.37 -23.61
C VAL A 485 23.24 -38.69 -22.12
N LYS A 486 23.22 -39.99 -21.76
CA LYS A 486 23.02 -40.44 -20.38
C LYS A 486 24.11 -41.42 -19.94
N ASN A 487 24.39 -41.55 -18.65
CA ASN A 487 25.14 -42.71 -18.15
C ASN A 487 24.23 -43.97 -18.06
N ALA A 488 24.80 -45.08 -17.58
CA ALA A 488 24.09 -46.35 -17.38
C ALA A 488 22.89 -46.26 -16.40
N ASN A 489 22.74 -45.15 -15.67
CA ASN A 489 21.69 -44.92 -14.67
C ASN A 489 20.66 -43.88 -15.13
N ASP A 490 20.53 -43.72 -16.45
CA ASP A 490 19.60 -42.82 -17.15
C ASP A 490 19.82 -41.31 -16.93
N LEU A 491 20.93 -40.91 -16.27
CA LEU A 491 21.20 -39.51 -15.93
C LEU A 491 21.92 -38.74 -17.04
N CYS A 492 21.27 -37.69 -17.51
CA CYS A 492 21.71 -36.81 -18.61
C CYS A 492 23.00 -36.04 -18.29
N VAL A 493 23.87 -35.80 -19.28
CA VAL A 493 25.12 -35.00 -19.15
C VAL A 493 24.90 -33.61 -18.53
N SER A 494 25.82 -33.19 -17.65
CA SER A 494 25.94 -31.84 -17.09
C SER A 494 27.11 -31.05 -17.69
N SER A 495 27.01 -29.73 -17.57
CA SER A 495 27.94 -28.76 -18.15
C SER A 495 28.79 -28.10 -17.06
N GLY A 496 30.10 -28.37 -17.04
CA GLY A 496 31.07 -27.68 -16.17
C GLY A 496 31.71 -26.46 -16.84
N ASP A 497 32.13 -25.45 -16.08
CA ASP A 497 32.66 -24.19 -16.63
C ASP A 497 34.02 -24.35 -17.31
N MET A 498 33.99 -24.47 -18.65
CA MET A 498 35.16 -24.55 -19.53
C MET A 498 35.13 -23.44 -20.59
N ASP A 499 36.25 -22.73 -20.77
CA ASP A 499 36.46 -21.74 -21.83
C ASP A 499 37.03 -22.43 -23.08
N VAL A 500 36.38 -22.22 -24.23
CA VAL A 500 36.74 -22.82 -25.52
C VAL A 500 36.55 -21.78 -26.62
N LYS A 501 37.59 -21.54 -27.44
CA LYS A 501 37.57 -20.58 -28.55
C LYS A 501 37.59 -21.31 -29.87
N MET A 502 36.56 -21.10 -30.70
CA MET A 502 36.32 -21.89 -31.92
C MET A 502 36.34 -21.04 -33.20
N GLY A 503 37.07 -19.92 -33.18
CA GLY A 503 37.26 -19.03 -34.33
C GLY A 503 36.10 -18.06 -34.57
N TYR A 504 35.96 -17.61 -35.82
CA TYR A 504 35.00 -16.62 -36.26
C TYR A 504 34.18 -17.15 -37.46
N ILE A 505 32.90 -16.78 -37.53
CA ILE A 505 32.00 -17.00 -38.67
C ILE A 505 31.72 -15.64 -39.32
N GLY A 506 31.76 -15.57 -40.65
CA GLY A 506 31.73 -14.29 -41.37
C GLY A 506 33.12 -13.67 -41.49
N VAL A 507 33.20 -12.36 -41.73
CA VAL A 507 34.47 -11.64 -41.90
C VAL A 507 35.00 -11.23 -40.52
N ASP A 508 36.23 -11.65 -40.17
CA ASP A 508 36.87 -11.20 -38.93
C ASP A 508 37.02 -9.66 -38.97
N PRO A 509 36.49 -8.91 -37.97
CA PRO A 509 36.55 -7.45 -37.95
C PRO A 509 37.97 -6.87 -37.97
N SER A 510 39.01 -7.67 -37.70
CA SER A 510 40.41 -7.26 -37.81
C SER A 510 41.00 -7.43 -39.22
N ASP A 511 40.38 -8.21 -40.12
CA ASP A 511 40.88 -8.43 -41.48
C ASP A 511 40.73 -7.18 -42.37
N ALA A 512 41.85 -6.71 -42.92
CA ALA A 512 41.93 -5.53 -43.77
C ALA A 512 41.80 -5.84 -45.28
N ALA A 513 41.64 -7.10 -45.69
CA ALA A 513 41.60 -7.50 -47.09
C ALA A 513 40.42 -6.93 -47.92
N ARG A 514 39.40 -6.34 -47.25
CA ARG A 514 38.21 -5.74 -47.88
C ARG A 514 38.12 -4.21 -47.74
N ASP A 515 39.11 -3.56 -47.13
CA ASP A 515 39.08 -2.11 -46.92
C ASP A 515 39.10 -1.33 -48.25
N ILE A 516 38.20 -0.36 -48.39
CA ILE A 516 38.40 0.75 -49.32
C ILE A 516 39.60 1.56 -48.80
N ALA A 517 40.61 1.74 -49.66
CA ALA A 517 41.83 2.46 -49.30
C ALA A 517 41.50 3.86 -48.74
N THR A 518 42.12 4.23 -47.61
CA THR A 518 41.74 5.44 -46.88
C THR A 518 42.01 6.74 -47.64
N ASP A 519 42.86 6.70 -48.68
CA ASP A 519 43.07 7.83 -49.57
C ASP A 519 41.92 8.06 -50.57
N GLN A 520 40.93 7.16 -50.66
CA GLN A 520 39.73 7.34 -51.50
C GLN A 520 38.57 8.06 -50.80
N MET A 521 38.75 8.44 -49.53
CA MET A 521 37.73 9.10 -48.71
C MET A 521 38.30 10.29 -47.91
N SER A 522 37.42 11.14 -47.40
CA SER A 522 37.74 12.17 -46.41
C SER A 522 36.78 12.05 -45.23
N ALA A 523 37.21 12.46 -44.02
CA ALA A 523 36.41 12.34 -42.80
C ALA A 523 36.10 13.71 -42.18
N ALA A 524 34.85 13.91 -41.77
CA ALA A 524 34.34 15.06 -41.02
C ALA A 524 33.48 14.58 -39.85
N ALA A 525 33.37 15.35 -38.76
CA ALA A 525 32.59 14.96 -37.59
C ALA A 525 31.80 16.14 -37.01
N GLY A 526 30.65 15.86 -36.38
CA GLY A 526 29.81 16.87 -35.74
C GLY A 526 30.50 17.53 -34.53
N SER A 527 31.39 16.80 -33.87
CA SER A 527 32.22 17.28 -32.76
C SER A 527 33.61 16.67 -32.84
N ALA A 528 34.64 17.49 -32.64
CA ALA A 528 36.04 17.07 -32.59
C ALA A 528 36.82 17.90 -31.56
N GLN A 529 37.61 17.23 -30.74
CA GLN A 529 38.58 17.81 -29.83
C GLN A 529 39.84 18.26 -30.60
N SER A 530 40.47 19.36 -30.17
CA SER A 530 41.68 19.87 -30.83
C SER A 530 42.85 18.88 -30.70
N GLY A 531 43.46 18.50 -31.82
CA GLY A 531 44.47 17.44 -31.90
C GLY A 531 43.90 16.01 -31.96
N GLN A 532 42.57 15.86 -32.00
CA GLN A 532 41.84 14.60 -32.12
C GLN A 532 40.74 14.73 -33.20
N GLU A 533 41.16 15.25 -34.37
CA GLU A 533 40.33 15.51 -35.55
C GLU A 533 39.80 14.23 -36.21
N ALA A 534 38.70 14.37 -36.96
CA ALA A 534 38.06 13.27 -37.70
C ALA A 534 39.01 12.55 -38.69
N SER A 535 39.99 13.26 -39.24
CA SER A 535 41.01 12.70 -40.16
C SER A 535 41.87 11.61 -39.53
N ASN A 536 42.00 11.58 -38.20
CA ASN A 536 42.89 10.65 -37.51
C ASN A 536 42.46 9.18 -37.69
N VAL A 537 41.17 8.92 -37.92
CA VAL A 537 40.64 7.55 -38.10
C VAL A 537 41.06 6.86 -39.41
N LEU A 538 41.76 7.59 -40.28
CA LEU A 538 42.14 7.18 -41.64
C LEU A 538 43.67 7.04 -41.81
N ASP A 539 44.46 7.33 -40.77
CA ASP A 539 45.90 7.54 -40.89
C ASP A 539 46.77 6.29 -40.60
N GLY A 540 46.15 5.22 -40.07
CA GLY A 540 46.76 3.90 -39.92
C GLY A 540 47.55 3.71 -38.62
N LYS A 541 47.32 4.54 -37.60
CA LYS A 541 48.00 4.51 -36.31
C LYS A 541 47.00 4.47 -35.15
N ALA A 542 46.92 3.30 -34.51
CA ALA A 542 46.03 3.05 -33.39
C ALA A 542 46.37 3.82 -32.08
N ASP A 543 47.45 4.62 -32.04
CA ASP A 543 47.77 5.55 -30.95
C ASP A 543 47.30 6.99 -31.20
N THR A 544 46.86 7.32 -32.42
CA THR A 544 46.01 8.49 -32.71
C THR A 544 44.53 8.14 -32.62
N LEU A 545 43.66 9.16 -32.52
CA LEU A 545 42.21 9.00 -32.49
C LEU A 545 41.46 10.27 -32.92
N TRP A 546 40.23 10.08 -33.42
CA TRP A 546 39.17 11.08 -33.31
C TRP A 546 38.53 10.99 -31.92
N HIS A 547 38.16 12.13 -31.33
CA HIS A 547 37.38 12.21 -30.10
C HIS A 547 36.44 13.43 -30.17
N THR A 548 35.21 13.32 -29.68
CA THR A 548 34.33 14.48 -29.50
C THR A 548 34.87 15.42 -28.43
N LYS A 549 34.48 16.70 -28.44
CA LYS A 549 35.02 17.70 -27.50
C LYS A 549 34.82 17.32 -26.04
N TRP A 550 35.84 17.53 -25.20
CA TRP A 550 35.81 17.31 -23.73
C TRP A 550 34.94 18.32 -22.96
N SER A 551 34.05 19.02 -23.65
CA SER A 551 33.14 20.04 -23.13
C SER A 551 31.83 20.05 -23.92
N ALA A 552 31.41 18.89 -24.44
CA ALA A 552 30.17 18.70 -25.18
C ALA A 552 28.93 18.56 -24.27
N GLY A 553 29.10 18.22 -22.99
CA GLY A 553 27.99 17.83 -22.12
C GLY A 553 27.35 16.51 -22.59
N HIS A 554 26.06 16.34 -22.30
CA HIS A 554 25.25 15.21 -22.78
C HIS A 554 24.69 15.42 -24.21
N GLY A 555 25.24 16.37 -24.98
CA GLY A 555 24.80 16.72 -26.33
C GLY A 555 25.20 15.69 -27.39
N ARG A 556 24.46 14.57 -27.45
CA ARG A 556 24.73 13.47 -28.41
C ARG A 556 24.38 13.82 -29.86
N GLU A 557 23.74 14.95 -30.15
CA GLU A 557 23.32 15.35 -31.50
C GLU A 557 24.50 15.65 -32.46
N LYS A 558 25.72 15.71 -31.92
CA LYS A 558 26.97 15.89 -32.66
C LYS A 558 27.93 14.70 -32.55
N HIS A 559 27.49 13.57 -32.00
CA HIS A 559 28.31 12.36 -31.80
C HIS A 559 28.31 11.47 -33.05
N TRP A 560 28.67 12.05 -34.19
CA TRP A 560 28.78 11.37 -35.47
C TRP A 560 30.06 11.72 -36.20
N ILE A 561 30.56 10.77 -36.99
CA ILE A 561 31.63 10.93 -37.97
C ILE A 561 31.13 10.46 -39.34
N GLN A 562 31.44 11.22 -40.38
CA GLN A 562 30.96 11.05 -41.74
C GLN A 562 32.13 11.01 -42.70
N PHE A 563 32.03 10.09 -43.66
CA PHE A 563 32.98 9.88 -44.73
C PHE A 563 32.37 10.35 -46.06
N GLU A 564 33.09 11.18 -46.80
CA GLU A 564 32.81 11.44 -48.23
C GLU A 564 33.75 10.60 -49.09
N LEU A 565 33.17 9.78 -49.97
CA LEU A 565 33.88 8.98 -50.97
C LEU A 565 34.12 9.83 -52.23
N LYS A 566 35.27 9.63 -52.89
CA LYS A 566 35.58 10.30 -54.17
C LYS A 566 34.69 9.86 -55.34
N ASP A 567 34.17 8.64 -55.26
CA ASP A 567 33.29 8.00 -56.24
C ASP A 567 32.10 7.35 -55.52
N PHE A 568 31.14 6.81 -56.27
CA PHE A 568 30.10 5.95 -55.70
C PHE A 568 30.65 4.54 -55.43
N TYR A 569 30.22 3.94 -54.33
CA TYR A 569 30.54 2.55 -53.98
C TYR A 569 29.26 1.83 -53.56
N LEU A 570 29.18 0.53 -53.87
CA LEU A 570 28.35 -0.42 -53.13
C LEU A 570 29.08 -0.69 -51.80
N ILE A 571 28.70 0.05 -50.76
CA ILE A 571 29.24 -0.10 -49.41
C ILE A 571 28.50 -1.26 -48.73
N ASP A 572 29.27 -2.20 -48.16
CA ASP A 572 28.78 -3.43 -47.53
C ASP A 572 29.15 -3.55 -46.04
N GLY A 573 29.89 -2.58 -45.50
CA GLY A 573 30.18 -2.51 -44.08
C GLY A 573 31.08 -1.37 -43.63
N ILE A 574 31.20 -1.25 -42.31
CA ILE A 574 32.12 -0.35 -41.61
C ILE A 574 32.85 -1.11 -40.51
N ARG A 575 34.19 -1.06 -40.51
CA ARG A 575 35.04 -1.57 -39.44
C ARG A 575 35.44 -0.43 -38.52
N TYR A 576 35.30 -0.62 -37.21
CA TYR A 576 35.58 0.36 -36.17
C TYR A 576 36.63 -0.19 -35.21
N GLN A 577 37.71 0.56 -34.98
CA GLN A 577 38.65 0.30 -33.91
C GLN A 577 38.44 1.32 -32.78
N PRO A 578 37.89 0.90 -31.62
CA PRO A 578 37.90 1.71 -30.42
C PRO A 578 39.33 1.97 -29.93
N ARG A 579 39.52 3.02 -29.16
CA ARG A 579 40.82 3.37 -28.55
C ARG A 579 41.47 2.16 -27.82
N PRO A 580 42.72 1.78 -28.15
CA PRO A 580 43.39 0.64 -27.50
C PRO A 580 43.99 0.96 -26.13
N SER A 581 44.10 2.24 -25.77
CA SER A 581 44.67 2.66 -24.47
C SER A 581 44.18 4.03 -23.99
N GLY A 582 44.61 4.42 -22.79
CA GLY A 582 44.32 5.72 -22.18
C GLY A 582 42.94 5.88 -21.55
N GLY A 583 42.18 4.78 -21.39
CA GLY A 583 40.84 4.77 -20.79
C GLY A 583 39.75 4.30 -21.75
N THR A 584 38.51 4.33 -21.29
CA THR A 584 37.31 3.84 -22.01
C THR A 584 36.42 4.95 -22.57
N ASN A 585 36.66 6.23 -22.23
CA ASN A 585 35.84 7.35 -22.71
C ASN A 585 35.79 7.37 -24.24
N GLY A 586 34.56 7.38 -24.76
CA GLY A 586 34.24 7.41 -26.17
C GLY A 586 34.24 6.05 -26.89
N ILE A 587 34.32 4.91 -26.19
CA ILE A 587 34.11 3.60 -26.84
C ILE A 587 32.62 3.46 -27.19
N ILE A 588 32.30 3.47 -28.49
CA ILE A 588 30.93 3.37 -29.02
C ILE A 588 30.36 1.98 -28.70
N THR A 589 29.21 1.96 -28.04
CA THR A 589 28.48 0.77 -27.56
C THR A 589 27.18 0.53 -28.31
N GLU A 590 26.55 1.59 -28.82
CA GLU A 590 25.39 1.53 -29.71
C GLU A 590 25.57 2.52 -30.86
N TYR A 591 25.27 2.08 -32.08
CA TYR A 591 25.58 2.82 -33.30
C TYR A 591 24.44 2.77 -34.31
N LYS A 592 24.41 3.79 -35.17
CA LYS A 592 23.66 3.80 -36.43
C LYS A 592 24.63 4.12 -37.58
N VAL A 593 24.58 3.32 -38.64
CA VAL A 593 25.26 3.56 -39.91
C VAL A 593 24.24 4.05 -40.92
N GLU A 594 24.49 5.22 -41.49
CA GLU A 594 23.60 5.86 -42.44
C GLU A 594 24.36 6.11 -43.74
N VAL A 595 23.69 5.99 -44.87
CA VAL A 595 24.27 6.17 -46.21
C VAL A 595 23.50 7.22 -46.99
N SER A 596 24.18 7.91 -47.90
CA SER A 596 23.56 8.93 -48.74
C SER A 596 24.26 9.06 -50.10
N ASN A 597 23.48 9.47 -51.09
CA ASN A 597 23.95 9.79 -52.44
C ASN A 597 24.14 11.31 -52.67
N ASP A 598 23.50 12.16 -51.86
CA ASP A 598 23.54 13.63 -51.99
C ASP A 598 24.18 14.37 -50.79
N GLY A 599 24.36 13.69 -49.65
CA GLY A 599 24.91 14.26 -48.42
C GLY A 599 23.89 15.04 -47.58
N VAL A 600 22.60 14.97 -47.92
CA VAL A 600 21.48 15.65 -47.24
C VAL A 600 20.47 14.62 -46.72
N HIS A 601 19.97 13.75 -47.60
CA HIS A 601 19.02 12.69 -47.25
C HIS A 601 19.80 11.42 -46.93
N PHE A 602 19.61 10.89 -45.72
CA PHE A 602 20.36 9.75 -45.20
C PHE A 602 19.41 8.59 -44.91
N GLU A 603 19.68 7.45 -45.56
CA GLU A 603 18.99 6.18 -45.33
C GLU A 603 19.76 5.37 -44.28
N GLU A 604 19.06 4.66 -43.39
CA GLU A 604 19.72 3.78 -42.42
C GLU A 604 20.16 2.47 -43.10
N ALA A 605 21.46 2.22 -43.12
CA ALA A 605 22.04 1.00 -43.69
C ALA A 605 22.22 -0.11 -42.63
N ALA A 606 22.54 0.28 -41.39
CA ALA A 606 22.60 -0.63 -40.25
C ALA A 606 22.36 0.12 -38.93
N THR A 607 21.86 -0.59 -37.93
CA THR A 607 21.84 -0.15 -36.53
C THR A 607 22.16 -1.33 -35.63
N GLY A 608 22.78 -1.09 -34.47
CA GLY A 608 23.10 -2.16 -33.54
C GLY A 608 24.05 -1.76 -32.42
N THR A 609 24.55 -2.80 -31.72
CA THR A 609 25.45 -2.64 -30.58
C THR A 609 26.80 -3.30 -30.80
N TRP A 610 27.80 -2.82 -30.08
CA TRP A 610 29.16 -3.34 -30.07
C TRP A 610 29.65 -3.53 -28.63
N ASP A 611 30.40 -4.60 -28.37
CA ASP A 611 30.95 -4.84 -27.03
C ASP A 611 31.86 -3.68 -26.58
N ALA A 612 31.70 -3.27 -25.32
CA ALA A 612 32.40 -2.17 -24.66
C ALA A 612 33.89 -2.47 -24.35
N ASN A 613 34.65 -2.88 -25.38
CA ASN A 613 36.05 -3.29 -25.31
C ASN A 613 36.84 -2.81 -26.55
N ALA A 614 38.18 -2.79 -26.46
CA ALA A 614 39.06 -2.24 -27.49
C ALA A 614 39.34 -3.16 -28.72
N ALA A 615 38.66 -4.30 -28.86
CA ALA A 615 38.80 -5.11 -30.07
C ALA A 615 38.14 -4.42 -31.29
N TRP A 616 38.62 -4.73 -32.49
CA TRP A 616 37.96 -4.34 -33.73
C TRP A 616 36.49 -4.79 -33.76
N LYS A 617 35.65 -3.96 -34.36
CA LYS A 617 34.21 -4.16 -34.54
C LYS A 617 33.86 -4.04 -36.02
N LEU A 618 32.81 -4.73 -36.43
CA LEU A 618 32.21 -4.66 -37.77
C LEU A 618 30.72 -4.35 -37.62
N ALA A 619 30.20 -3.50 -38.50
CA ALA A 619 28.79 -3.49 -38.86
C ALA A 619 28.70 -3.80 -40.36
N SER A 620 28.10 -4.94 -40.69
CA SER A 620 27.89 -5.47 -42.04
C SER A 620 26.46 -5.16 -42.48
N PHE A 621 26.24 -4.93 -43.78
CA PHE A 621 24.92 -4.70 -44.35
C PHE A 621 24.83 -5.14 -45.82
N GLU A 622 23.61 -5.32 -46.35
CA GLU A 622 23.41 -5.60 -47.78
C GLU A 622 23.93 -4.41 -48.61
N PRO A 623 24.64 -4.62 -49.75
CA PRO A 623 25.45 -3.56 -50.34
C PRO A 623 24.63 -2.38 -50.89
N VAL A 624 24.76 -1.19 -50.30
CA VAL A 624 24.02 0.02 -50.72
C VAL A 624 24.91 0.92 -51.59
N CYS A 625 24.36 1.42 -52.70
CA CYS A 625 25.03 2.44 -53.51
C CYS A 625 25.03 3.78 -52.77
N ALA A 626 26.22 4.26 -52.41
CA ALA A 626 26.42 5.47 -51.62
C ALA A 626 27.66 6.26 -52.07
N LYS A 627 27.65 7.56 -51.75
CA LYS A 627 28.82 8.45 -51.81
C LYS A 627 29.19 9.02 -50.42
N TYR A 628 28.26 9.04 -49.49
CA TYR A 628 28.47 9.44 -48.11
C TYR A 628 28.09 8.31 -47.17
N VAL A 629 28.88 8.09 -46.12
CA VAL A 629 28.58 7.14 -45.03
C VAL A 629 28.78 7.83 -43.70
N ARG A 630 27.79 7.79 -42.81
CA ARG A 630 27.83 8.40 -41.47
C ARG A 630 27.71 7.32 -40.40
N LEU A 631 28.66 7.28 -39.47
CA LEU A 631 28.59 6.54 -38.22
C LEU A 631 28.15 7.49 -37.12
N THR A 632 26.94 7.30 -36.62
CA THR A 632 26.38 8.01 -35.47
C THR A 632 26.47 7.12 -34.24
N SER A 633 27.10 7.60 -33.17
CA SER A 633 27.07 6.94 -31.86
C SER A 633 25.75 7.28 -31.17
N LEU A 634 24.92 6.27 -30.95
CA LEU A 634 23.70 6.35 -30.15
C LEU A 634 24.06 6.23 -28.65
N ASP A 635 24.99 5.31 -28.34
CA ASP A 635 25.62 5.17 -27.04
C ASP A 635 27.12 4.92 -27.11
N ALA A 636 27.81 5.31 -26.03
CA ALA A 636 29.23 5.13 -25.82
C ALA A 636 29.59 5.23 -24.33
N LEU A 637 30.67 4.58 -23.92
CA LEU A 637 31.17 4.67 -22.55
C LEU A 637 31.67 6.09 -22.22
N SER A 638 31.23 6.62 -21.08
CA SER A 638 31.84 7.74 -20.36
C SER A 638 32.09 7.38 -18.90
N VAL A 639 33.18 7.88 -18.31
CA VAL A 639 33.44 7.83 -16.85
C VAL A 639 33.19 9.17 -16.16
N GLU A 640 32.69 10.17 -16.89
CA GLU A 640 32.36 11.50 -16.38
C GLU A 640 30.84 11.65 -16.24
N ALA A 641 30.39 12.20 -15.11
CA ALA A 641 28.96 12.32 -14.81
C ALA A 641 28.25 13.41 -15.64
N ASP A 642 28.99 14.41 -16.14
CA ASP A 642 28.46 15.61 -16.78
C ASP A 642 28.71 15.66 -18.31
N ASN A 643 29.36 14.65 -18.90
CA ASN A 643 29.74 14.61 -20.32
C ASN A 643 29.55 13.22 -20.94
N ASP A 644 29.02 13.19 -22.16
CA ASP A 644 29.07 12.04 -23.06
C ASP A 644 30.20 12.19 -24.10
N TYR A 645 30.71 11.08 -24.61
CA TYR A 645 31.83 11.07 -25.57
C TYR A 645 31.65 10.06 -26.69
N ALA A 646 32.21 10.33 -27.87
CA ALA A 646 32.45 9.32 -28.90
C ALA A 646 33.90 9.43 -29.39
N SER A 647 34.52 8.29 -29.71
CA SER A 647 35.92 8.23 -30.15
C SER A 647 36.20 7.00 -31.02
N ALA A 648 37.17 7.14 -31.92
CA ALA A 648 37.68 6.04 -32.73
C ALA A 648 39.18 6.20 -32.95
N ALA A 649 39.95 5.12 -32.81
CA ALA A 649 41.35 5.10 -33.22
C ALA A 649 41.44 5.02 -34.75
N GLU A 650 40.77 4.02 -35.34
CA GLU A 650 40.71 3.79 -36.79
C GLU A 650 39.28 3.44 -37.22
N ILE A 651 38.90 3.82 -38.43
CA ILE A 651 37.65 3.42 -39.10
C ILE A 651 37.96 3.05 -40.55
N ARG A 652 37.28 2.02 -41.08
CA ARG A 652 37.36 1.59 -42.48
C ARG A 652 35.98 1.35 -43.03
N LEU A 653 35.80 1.62 -44.32
CA LEU A 653 34.61 1.22 -45.08
C LEU A 653 34.97 0.04 -45.97
N THR A 654 34.08 -0.94 -46.08
CA THR A 654 34.21 -2.08 -47.00
C THR A 654 33.18 -1.95 -48.14
N GLY A 655 33.58 -2.34 -49.35
CA GLY A 655 32.71 -2.22 -50.52
C GLY A 655 33.45 -2.17 -51.85
N ILE A 656 32.70 -2.05 -52.95
CA ILE A 656 33.23 -2.03 -54.33
C ILE A 656 32.73 -0.80 -55.11
N LYS A 657 33.57 -0.22 -55.97
CA LYS A 657 33.25 0.99 -56.75
C LYS A 657 32.14 0.73 -57.78
N THR A 658 31.22 1.68 -57.96
CA THR A 658 30.02 1.58 -58.81
C THR A 658 29.66 2.91 -59.51
N GLU A 659 28.58 2.91 -60.30
CA GLU A 659 27.95 4.09 -60.91
C GLU A 659 26.75 4.61 -60.09
N ALA A 660 26.25 5.82 -60.39
CA ALA A 660 25.25 6.54 -59.59
C ALA A 660 23.78 6.16 -59.91
N PRO A 661 22.83 6.29 -58.94
CA PRO A 661 21.42 5.90 -59.11
C PRO A 661 20.50 6.98 -59.73
N PRO A 662 19.31 6.60 -60.24
CA PRO A 662 18.27 7.52 -60.77
C PRO A 662 17.30 8.05 -59.70
N VAL A 663 16.49 9.07 -60.05
CA VAL A 663 15.61 9.85 -59.14
C VAL A 663 14.11 9.68 -59.48
N VAL A 664 13.22 9.77 -58.49
CA VAL A 664 11.74 9.59 -58.58
C VAL A 664 10.99 10.60 -57.69
N GLU A 665 9.72 10.92 -58.01
CA GLU A 665 8.84 11.91 -57.36
C GLU A 665 7.65 11.23 -56.63
N ALA A 666 7.04 11.89 -55.62
CA ALA A 666 6.02 11.31 -54.72
C ALA A 666 4.56 11.83 -54.94
N ASP A 667 3.56 11.04 -54.54
CA ASP A 667 2.12 11.38 -54.65
C ASP A 667 1.53 11.89 -53.32
N LYS A 668 0.81 13.03 -53.35
CA LYS A 668 0.34 13.77 -52.15
C LYS A 668 -1.18 13.89 -51.98
N LYS A 669 -2.00 13.30 -52.86
CA LYS A 669 -3.46 13.54 -52.91
C LYS A 669 -4.23 13.20 -51.62
N ALA A 670 -3.79 12.20 -50.86
CA ALA A 670 -4.53 11.73 -49.69
C ALA A 670 -4.21 12.56 -48.42
N LEU A 671 -2.99 13.11 -48.34
CA LEU A 671 -2.60 14.16 -47.38
C LEU A 671 -3.43 15.45 -47.58
N GLU A 672 -3.61 15.89 -48.83
CA GLU A 672 -4.43 17.06 -49.19
C GLU A 672 -5.87 16.94 -48.64
N ALA A 673 -6.52 15.81 -48.87
CA ALA A 673 -7.88 15.55 -48.39
C ALA A 673 -8.00 15.50 -46.84
N ALA A 674 -6.95 15.04 -46.14
CA ALA A 674 -6.92 15.04 -44.68
C ALA A 674 -6.81 16.48 -44.12
N ILE A 675 -6.02 17.34 -44.75
CA ILE A 675 -5.87 18.76 -44.42
C ILE A 675 -7.19 19.52 -44.62
N GLU A 676 -7.95 19.24 -45.69
CA GLU A 676 -9.27 19.83 -45.91
C GLU A 676 -10.29 19.40 -44.85
N TYR A 677 -10.39 18.10 -44.55
CA TYR A 677 -11.33 17.59 -43.54
C TYR A 677 -11.05 18.17 -42.15
N ALA A 678 -9.77 18.29 -41.76
CA ALA A 678 -9.38 18.87 -40.48
C ALA A 678 -9.85 20.33 -40.34
N LYS A 679 -9.78 21.11 -41.41
CA LYS A 679 -10.26 22.51 -41.43
C LYS A 679 -11.78 22.60 -41.32
N ASP A 680 -12.52 21.71 -41.99
CA ASP A 680 -13.99 21.65 -41.88
C ASP A 680 -14.47 21.20 -40.49
N ALA A 681 -13.78 20.24 -39.87
CA ALA A 681 -14.08 19.75 -38.53
C ALA A 681 -14.02 20.85 -37.45
N LYS A 682 -13.07 21.78 -37.56
CA LYS A 682 -12.93 22.95 -36.66
C LYS A 682 -14.08 23.98 -36.77
N THR A 683 -14.99 23.84 -37.74
CA THR A 683 -16.14 24.75 -37.93
C THR A 683 -17.46 24.21 -37.40
N LYS A 684 -17.49 22.98 -36.87
CA LYS A 684 -18.72 22.34 -36.38
C LYS A 684 -19.08 22.84 -34.97
N PRO A 685 -20.37 23.05 -34.62
CA PRO A 685 -20.77 23.45 -33.27
C PRO A 685 -20.25 22.50 -32.17
N GLU A 686 -20.19 21.22 -32.47
CA GLU A 686 -19.70 20.17 -31.57
C GLU A 686 -18.22 20.37 -31.17
N TYR A 687 -17.44 21.07 -31.99
CA TYR A 687 -16.04 21.42 -31.72
C TYR A 687 -15.89 22.37 -30.50
N GLU A 688 -16.94 23.10 -30.10
CA GLU A 688 -16.90 23.93 -28.89
C GLU A 688 -16.64 23.06 -27.64
N TYR A 689 -17.26 21.88 -27.55
CA TYR A 689 -17.19 20.98 -26.41
C TYR A 689 -15.95 20.06 -26.38
N VAL A 690 -15.15 20.02 -27.44
CA VAL A 690 -13.93 19.18 -27.51
C VAL A 690 -12.88 19.68 -26.52
N VAL A 691 -12.26 18.78 -25.76
CA VAL A 691 -11.32 19.17 -24.70
C VAL A 691 -10.09 19.95 -25.22
N PRO A 692 -9.58 20.95 -24.47
CA PRO A 692 -8.47 21.82 -24.91
C PRO A 692 -7.24 21.09 -25.44
N ILE A 693 -6.82 19.99 -24.81
CA ILE A 693 -5.63 19.23 -25.23
C ILE A 693 -5.78 18.60 -26.63
N VAL A 694 -7.00 18.18 -27.01
CA VAL A 694 -7.27 17.63 -28.36
C VAL A 694 -7.25 18.75 -29.39
N LYS A 695 -7.83 19.92 -29.08
CA LYS A 695 -7.78 21.11 -29.94
C LYS A 695 -6.34 21.52 -30.25
N GLN A 696 -5.47 21.55 -29.23
CA GLN A 696 -4.04 21.82 -29.42
C GLN A 696 -3.36 20.78 -30.33
N LYS A 697 -3.58 19.48 -30.07
CA LYS A 697 -2.89 18.40 -30.79
C LYS A 697 -3.34 18.25 -32.25
N LEU A 698 -4.60 18.57 -32.56
CA LEU A 698 -5.07 18.68 -33.95
C LEU A 698 -4.34 19.80 -34.70
N ASP A 699 -4.13 20.96 -34.06
CA ASP A 699 -3.49 22.11 -34.71
C ASP A 699 -2.00 21.88 -34.97
N GLU A 700 -1.28 21.26 -34.03
CA GLU A 700 0.10 20.81 -34.22
C GLU A 700 0.25 19.83 -35.40
N ALA A 701 -0.68 18.86 -35.51
CA ALA A 701 -0.67 17.88 -36.60
C ALA A 701 -1.01 18.49 -37.97
N LEU A 702 -1.87 19.52 -38.00
CA LEU A 702 -2.28 20.21 -39.22
C LEU A 702 -1.14 21.06 -39.80
N GLU A 703 -0.39 21.79 -38.97
CA GLU A 703 0.79 22.58 -39.41
C GLU A 703 1.91 21.68 -39.96
N ALA A 704 2.16 20.52 -39.33
CA ALA A 704 3.09 19.52 -39.84
C ALA A 704 2.67 18.96 -41.21
N ALA A 705 1.38 18.65 -41.37
CA ALA A 705 0.82 18.16 -42.63
C ALA A 705 0.96 19.17 -43.78
N GLU A 706 0.65 20.44 -43.54
CA GLU A 706 0.83 21.51 -44.54
C GLU A 706 2.31 21.71 -44.92
N THR A 707 3.24 21.56 -43.97
CA THR A 707 4.68 21.66 -44.20
C THR A 707 5.20 20.55 -45.13
N VAL A 708 4.81 19.30 -44.89
CA VAL A 708 5.19 18.16 -45.76
C VAL A 708 4.53 18.27 -47.14
N PHE A 709 3.31 18.77 -47.22
CA PHE A 709 2.63 19.01 -48.49
C PHE A 709 3.41 19.99 -49.38
N ALA A 710 4.00 21.05 -48.80
CA ALA A 710 4.75 22.08 -49.53
C ALA A 710 6.17 21.68 -50.02
N ASN A 711 6.80 20.63 -49.47
CA ASN A 711 8.17 20.25 -49.83
C ASN A 711 8.26 19.43 -51.14
N GLU A 712 8.81 19.99 -52.22
CA GLU A 712 9.01 19.30 -53.51
C GLU A 712 9.94 18.08 -53.42
N ALA A 713 10.88 18.06 -52.47
CA ALA A 713 11.81 16.95 -52.25
C ALA A 713 11.30 15.88 -51.27
N ALA A 714 10.05 15.98 -50.80
CA ALA A 714 9.49 15.05 -49.82
C ALA A 714 9.40 13.62 -50.39
N THR A 715 9.90 12.67 -49.60
CA THR A 715 9.73 11.24 -49.87
C THR A 715 8.28 10.80 -49.65
N GLN A 716 7.87 9.69 -50.28
CA GLN A 716 6.53 9.13 -50.07
C GLN A 716 6.27 8.80 -48.58
N GLY A 717 7.30 8.32 -47.86
CA GLY A 717 7.17 7.97 -46.44
C GLY A 717 6.89 9.17 -45.52
N GLU A 718 7.40 10.36 -45.85
CA GLU A 718 7.06 11.59 -45.12
C GLU A 718 5.60 11.99 -45.35
N VAL A 719 5.14 11.90 -46.60
CA VAL A 719 3.75 12.22 -47.00
C VAL A 719 2.75 11.27 -46.33
N ASP A 720 2.99 9.96 -46.44
CA ASP A 720 2.13 8.92 -45.85
C ASP A 720 2.07 9.06 -44.31
N LYS A 721 3.19 9.40 -43.67
CA LYS A 721 3.25 9.65 -42.22
C LYS A 721 2.44 10.87 -41.81
N ALA A 722 2.59 11.99 -42.51
CA ALA A 722 1.87 13.23 -42.20
C ALA A 722 0.35 13.05 -42.30
N GLU A 723 -0.12 12.25 -43.26
CA GLU A 723 -1.54 11.91 -43.40
C GLU A 723 -2.04 11.06 -42.23
N ALA A 724 -1.27 10.05 -41.82
CA ALA A 724 -1.65 9.14 -40.73
C ALA A 724 -1.70 9.85 -39.37
N ASP A 725 -0.72 10.71 -39.07
CA ASP A 725 -0.69 11.47 -37.81
C ASP A 725 -1.87 12.45 -37.72
N LEU A 726 -2.20 13.15 -38.81
CA LEU A 726 -3.36 14.06 -38.86
C LEU A 726 -4.70 13.31 -38.72
N LYS A 727 -4.87 12.18 -39.44
CA LYS A 727 -6.08 11.34 -39.33
C LYS A 727 -6.33 10.87 -37.90
N LYS A 728 -5.29 10.48 -37.17
CA LYS A 728 -5.39 10.05 -35.77
C LYS A 728 -5.93 11.14 -34.85
N MET A 729 -5.58 12.41 -35.06
CA MET A 729 -6.11 13.51 -34.25
C MET A 729 -7.59 13.79 -34.52
N LEU A 730 -8.08 13.47 -35.71
CA LEU A 730 -9.50 13.62 -36.08
C LEU A 730 -10.40 12.58 -35.39
N GLU A 731 -9.88 11.40 -35.07
CA GLU A 731 -10.59 10.38 -34.28
C GLU A 731 -10.84 10.85 -32.83
N TYR A 732 -9.95 11.70 -32.29
CA TYR A 732 -10.01 12.20 -30.92
C TYR A 732 -11.02 13.36 -30.72
N LEU A 733 -11.68 13.83 -31.78
CA LEU A 733 -12.75 14.83 -31.69
C LEU A 733 -14.01 14.35 -30.94
N SER A 734 -14.07 13.08 -30.54
CA SER A 734 -15.11 12.53 -29.67
C SER A 734 -14.90 12.82 -28.18
N PHE A 735 -13.71 13.25 -27.74
CA PHE A 735 -13.43 13.60 -26.35
C PHE A 735 -13.98 14.99 -26.01
N THR A 736 -15.14 15.01 -25.36
CA THR A 736 -15.94 16.21 -25.08
C THR A 736 -16.43 16.27 -23.63
N GLY A 737 -16.73 17.48 -23.14
CA GLY A 737 -17.37 17.68 -21.84
C GLY A 737 -18.07 19.04 -21.71
N ASP A 738 -19.37 19.03 -21.39
CA ASP A 738 -20.14 20.22 -20.98
C ASP A 738 -20.27 20.26 -19.45
N ALA A 739 -19.45 21.13 -18.84
CA ALA A 739 -19.41 21.34 -17.40
C ALA A 739 -20.55 22.22 -16.84
N LYS A 740 -21.54 22.62 -17.66
CA LYS A 740 -22.59 23.56 -17.26
C LYS A 740 -23.43 23.07 -16.07
N LEU A 741 -24.01 21.87 -16.17
CA LEU A 741 -24.92 21.35 -15.14
C LEU A 741 -24.21 21.16 -13.79
N LEU A 742 -22.98 20.63 -13.81
CA LEU A 742 -22.16 20.47 -12.60
C LEU A 742 -21.88 21.82 -11.93
N ARG A 743 -21.59 22.87 -12.71
CA ARG A 743 -21.38 24.22 -12.19
C ARG A 743 -22.64 24.81 -11.56
N GLU A 744 -23.78 24.69 -12.24
CA GLU A 744 -25.08 25.14 -11.71
C GLU A 744 -25.43 24.43 -10.38
N LEU A 745 -25.11 23.13 -10.23
CA LEU A 745 -25.32 22.39 -8.98
C LEU A 745 -24.33 22.79 -7.87
N VAL A 746 -23.04 22.98 -8.19
CA VAL A 746 -22.00 23.43 -7.24
C VAL A 746 -22.31 24.83 -6.69
N ASP A 747 -22.80 25.74 -7.53
CA ASP A 747 -23.20 27.08 -7.09
C ASP A 747 -24.41 27.04 -6.14
N ILE A 748 -25.37 26.13 -6.35
CA ILE A 748 -26.49 25.88 -5.41
C ILE A 748 -25.99 25.28 -4.09
N ALA A 749 -25.08 24.30 -4.16
CA ALA A 749 -24.56 23.60 -2.98
C ALA A 749 -23.82 24.57 -2.01
N LYS A 750 -23.09 25.55 -2.53
CA LYS A 750 -22.33 26.52 -1.72
C LYS A 750 -23.19 27.40 -0.79
N GLU A 751 -24.47 27.56 -1.08
CA GLU A 751 -25.41 28.33 -0.24
C GLU A 751 -26.04 27.49 0.90
N ILE A 752 -25.73 26.18 1.00
CA ILE A 752 -26.28 25.31 2.06
C ILE A 752 -25.54 25.52 3.38
N ASN A 753 -26.24 26.11 4.36
CA ASN A 753 -25.76 26.18 5.74
C ASN A 753 -25.73 24.78 6.38
N THR A 754 -24.52 24.24 6.62
CA THR A 754 -24.36 22.88 7.15
C THR A 754 -24.64 22.75 8.65
N ASP A 755 -24.72 23.85 9.41
CA ASP A 755 -24.65 23.82 10.87
C ASP A 755 -25.95 23.32 11.54
N ILE A 756 -27.05 23.24 10.78
CA ILE A 756 -28.33 22.65 11.23
C ILE A 756 -28.40 21.13 10.99
N TYR A 757 -27.40 20.54 10.34
CA TYR A 757 -27.36 19.13 9.95
C TYR A 757 -26.38 18.31 10.81
N THR A 758 -26.66 17.02 10.95
CA THR A 758 -25.82 16.07 11.69
C THR A 758 -24.45 15.95 11.02
N GLU A 759 -23.39 15.98 11.82
CA GLU A 759 -21.98 15.97 11.40
C GLU A 759 -21.67 14.94 10.30
N GLN A 760 -22.17 13.70 10.45
CA GLN A 760 -22.00 12.66 9.44
C GLN A 760 -22.57 13.04 8.06
N SER A 761 -23.76 13.64 8.02
CA SER A 761 -24.39 14.07 6.76
C SER A 761 -23.78 15.36 6.20
N ALA A 762 -23.37 16.28 7.08
CA ALA A 762 -22.70 17.52 6.70
C ALA A 762 -21.30 17.26 6.10
N ASN A 763 -20.56 16.28 6.62
CA ASN A 763 -19.23 15.93 6.12
C ASN A 763 -19.32 15.22 4.76
N ALA A 764 -20.21 14.23 4.60
CA ALA A 764 -20.43 13.56 3.32
C ALA A 764 -20.86 14.54 2.20
N PHE A 765 -21.63 15.56 2.55
CA PHE A 765 -21.97 16.66 1.62
C PHE A 765 -20.76 17.53 1.26
N LYS A 766 -19.92 17.90 2.24
CA LYS A 766 -18.69 18.68 1.99
C LYS A 766 -17.69 17.93 1.12
N GLU A 767 -17.49 16.63 1.36
CA GLU A 767 -16.64 15.75 0.56
C GLU A 767 -17.12 15.69 -0.91
N ALA A 768 -18.43 15.50 -1.12
CA ALA A 768 -19.01 15.49 -2.47
C ALA A 768 -18.93 16.85 -3.19
N LEU A 769 -18.95 17.97 -2.45
CA LEU A 769 -18.77 19.31 -3.00
C LEU A 769 -17.31 19.57 -3.39
N GLU A 770 -16.34 19.18 -2.55
CA GLU A 770 -14.90 19.32 -2.85
C GLU A 770 -14.50 18.49 -4.08
N GLU A 771 -15.02 17.26 -4.21
CA GLU A 771 -14.83 16.44 -5.43
C GLU A 771 -15.45 17.09 -6.68
N ALA A 772 -16.66 17.66 -6.57
CA ALA A 772 -17.31 18.36 -7.67
C ALA A 772 -16.54 19.62 -8.12
N GLU A 773 -15.98 20.37 -7.18
CA GLU A 773 -15.08 21.50 -7.49
C GLU A 773 -13.77 21.05 -8.13
N ALA A 774 -13.19 19.91 -7.69
CA ALA A 774 -11.97 19.35 -8.28
C ALA A 774 -12.18 18.91 -9.74
N VAL A 775 -13.33 18.31 -10.07
CA VAL A 775 -13.66 17.95 -11.47
C VAL A 775 -13.92 19.21 -12.30
N LEU A 776 -14.59 20.24 -11.77
CA LEU A 776 -14.76 21.54 -12.45
C LEU A 776 -13.45 22.29 -12.70
N ALA A 777 -12.40 22.01 -11.93
CA ALA A 777 -11.07 22.59 -12.11
C ALA A 777 -10.25 21.92 -13.23
N ASN A 778 -10.64 20.72 -13.68
CA ASN A 778 -10.02 20.05 -14.82
C ASN A 778 -10.63 20.53 -16.14
N GLU A 779 -9.93 21.41 -16.86
CA GLU A 779 -10.37 21.91 -18.18
C GLU A 779 -10.51 20.83 -19.26
N ASN A 780 -9.96 19.62 -19.03
CA ASN A 780 -10.05 18.47 -19.93
C ASN A 780 -10.94 17.35 -19.38
N ALA A 781 -11.81 17.63 -18.40
CA ALA A 781 -12.77 16.66 -17.86
C ALA A 781 -13.74 16.17 -18.95
N LEU A 782 -13.97 14.87 -19.00
CA LEU A 782 -14.90 14.23 -19.94
C LEU A 782 -16.33 14.22 -19.38
N GLN A 783 -17.33 14.11 -20.27
CA GLN A 783 -18.73 14.12 -19.87
C GLN A 783 -19.08 13.09 -18.77
N ASP A 784 -18.54 11.87 -18.86
CA ASP A 784 -18.77 10.83 -17.85
C ASP A 784 -18.27 11.22 -16.45
N GLU A 785 -17.18 12.00 -16.36
CA GLU A 785 -16.63 12.49 -15.08
C GLU A 785 -17.50 13.62 -14.51
N LEU A 786 -17.96 14.52 -15.38
CA LEU A 786 -18.83 15.65 -15.04
C LEU A 786 -20.21 15.16 -14.55
N ASP A 787 -20.79 14.18 -15.25
CA ASP A 787 -22.08 13.56 -14.91
C ASP A 787 -21.98 12.74 -13.60
N ALA A 788 -20.88 12.03 -13.38
CA ALA A 788 -20.64 11.29 -12.14
C ALA A 788 -20.49 12.22 -10.92
N ALA A 789 -19.73 13.31 -11.06
CA ALA A 789 -19.60 14.33 -10.02
C ALA A 789 -20.93 15.02 -9.70
N HIS A 790 -21.70 15.38 -10.74
CA HIS A 790 -23.03 15.99 -10.57
C HIS A 790 -23.96 15.05 -9.80
N LYS A 791 -24.00 13.77 -10.20
CA LYS A 791 -24.80 12.76 -9.53
C LYS A 791 -24.41 12.61 -8.05
N LYS A 792 -23.11 12.50 -7.74
CA LYS A 792 -22.63 12.31 -6.37
C LYS A 792 -22.96 13.51 -5.47
N LEU A 793 -22.81 14.74 -5.97
CA LEU A 793 -23.19 15.95 -5.24
C LEU A 793 -24.70 16.00 -4.96
N GLN A 794 -25.54 15.68 -5.96
CA GLN A 794 -27.00 15.60 -5.76
C GLN A 794 -27.40 14.54 -4.73
N GLU A 795 -26.85 13.32 -4.82
CA GLU A 795 -27.11 12.24 -3.85
C GLU A 795 -26.66 12.62 -2.42
N ALA A 796 -25.62 13.44 -2.28
CA ALA A 796 -25.15 13.94 -0.98
C ALA A 796 -26.01 15.11 -0.43
N MET A 797 -26.51 16.01 -1.29
CA MET A 797 -27.48 17.05 -0.94
C MET A 797 -28.80 16.43 -0.45
N ASP A 798 -29.32 15.43 -1.18
CA ASP A 798 -30.53 14.68 -0.82
C ASP A 798 -30.33 13.85 0.47
N GLY A 799 -29.08 13.55 0.83
CA GLY A 799 -28.69 12.77 2.02
C GLY A 799 -28.58 13.56 3.34
N LEU A 800 -28.75 14.89 3.32
CA LEU A 800 -28.62 15.77 4.49
C LEU A 800 -29.68 15.48 5.58
N LYS A 801 -29.26 15.40 6.85
CA LYS A 801 -30.12 15.02 7.99
C LYS A 801 -30.02 16.04 9.12
N VAL A 802 -31.13 16.71 9.45
CA VAL A 802 -31.22 17.77 10.47
C VAL A 802 -30.89 17.25 11.88
N ILE A 803 -30.25 18.07 12.72
CA ILE A 803 -29.96 17.76 14.13
C ILE A 803 -31.27 17.69 14.93
N PRO A 804 -31.59 16.57 15.62
CA PRO A 804 -32.80 16.47 16.42
C PRO A 804 -32.76 17.35 17.68
N VAL A 805 -33.60 18.40 17.73
CA VAL A 805 -33.76 19.28 18.89
C VAL A 805 -34.91 18.80 19.78
N ASP A 806 -34.67 18.62 21.08
CA ASP A 806 -35.72 18.27 22.03
C ASP A 806 -36.71 19.43 22.27
N LYS A 807 -37.96 19.22 21.87
CA LYS A 807 -39.07 20.16 22.08
C LYS A 807 -40.00 19.79 23.23
N SER A 808 -39.65 18.78 24.05
CA SER A 808 -40.50 18.26 25.14
C SER A 808 -40.97 19.34 26.11
N GLN A 809 -40.08 20.27 26.48
CA GLN A 809 -40.38 21.37 27.39
C GLN A 809 -41.31 22.41 26.77
N LEU A 810 -41.11 22.74 25.49
CA LEU A 810 -41.98 23.67 24.76
C LEU A 810 -43.38 23.07 24.54
N ARG A 811 -43.45 21.78 24.16
CA ARG A 811 -44.69 21.02 23.96
C ARG A 811 -45.52 21.06 25.25
N LYS A 812 -44.90 20.71 26.37
CA LYS A 812 -45.53 20.77 27.68
C LYS A 812 -45.96 22.19 28.06
N LEU A 813 -45.14 23.22 27.82
CA LEU A 813 -45.49 24.60 28.17
C LEU A 813 -46.69 25.11 27.37
N VAL A 814 -46.79 24.76 26.08
CA VAL A 814 -47.98 25.03 25.25
C VAL A 814 -49.19 24.32 25.81
N ASP A 815 -49.12 23.01 26.05
CA ASP A 815 -50.27 22.23 26.53
C ASP A 815 -50.72 22.66 27.94
N ASP A 816 -49.78 22.94 28.86
CA ASP A 816 -50.07 23.56 30.16
C ASP A 816 -50.68 24.96 30.03
N SER A 817 -50.52 25.66 28.90
CA SER A 817 -51.03 27.02 28.67
C SER A 817 -52.39 27.07 27.95
N ARG A 818 -52.87 25.99 27.33
CA ARG A 818 -54.18 25.93 26.63
C ARG A 818 -55.34 26.38 27.52
N LYS A 819 -55.28 26.09 28.82
CA LYS A 819 -56.26 26.53 29.84
C LYS A 819 -56.44 28.05 29.94
N TYR A 820 -55.49 28.86 29.46
CA TYR A 820 -55.62 30.32 29.40
C TYR A 820 -56.25 30.79 28.08
N VAL A 821 -56.05 30.05 26.98
CA VAL A 821 -56.76 30.26 25.70
C VAL A 821 -58.26 30.06 25.90
N GLU A 822 -58.66 28.98 26.58
CA GLU A 822 -60.06 28.68 26.94
C GLU A 822 -60.71 29.73 27.85
N LYS A 823 -59.90 30.54 28.55
CA LYS A 823 -60.31 31.52 29.55
C LYS A 823 -60.02 32.96 29.17
N LEU A 824 -59.66 33.25 27.91
CA LEU A 824 -59.12 34.55 27.52
C LEU A 824 -60.06 35.73 27.85
N SER A 825 -61.38 35.51 27.85
CA SER A 825 -62.40 36.49 28.25
C SER A 825 -62.42 36.85 29.75
N GLU A 826 -61.64 36.17 30.59
CA GLU A 826 -61.40 36.57 32.00
C GLU A 826 -60.28 37.62 32.12
N TYR A 827 -59.54 37.89 31.02
CA TYR A 827 -58.33 38.72 30.99
C TYR A 827 -58.49 39.95 30.08
N THR A 828 -57.72 41.01 30.35
CA THR A 828 -57.79 42.26 29.56
C THR A 828 -57.29 42.04 28.13
N ALA A 829 -57.88 42.75 27.17
CA ALA A 829 -57.63 42.55 25.73
C ALA A 829 -56.14 42.67 25.38
N GLN A 830 -55.44 43.67 25.92
CA GLN A 830 -54.00 43.87 25.69
C GLN A 830 -53.16 42.68 26.19
N SER A 831 -53.42 42.20 27.41
CA SER A 831 -52.64 41.09 27.99
C SER A 831 -52.97 39.75 27.34
N GLY A 832 -54.24 39.53 26.96
CA GLY A 832 -54.68 38.37 26.19
C GLY A 832 -54.08 38.30 24.78
N GLN A 833 -53.96 39.44 24.08
CA GLN A 833 -53.33 39.51 22.76
C GLN A 833 -51.82 39.19 22.83
N ILE A 834 -51.10 39.71 23.82
CA ILE A 834 -49.67 39.42 24.04
C ILE A 834 -49.47 37.93 24.34
N PHE A 835 -50.34 37.32 25.15
CA PHE A 835 -50.33 35.89 25.39
C PHE A 835 -50.61 35.08 24.12
N MET A 836 -51.63 35.43 23.33
CA MET A 836 -51.97 34.67 22.13
C MET A 836 -50.84 34.68 21.08
N GLY A 837 -50.24 35.85 20.82
CA GLY A 837 -49.11 35.93 19.88
C GLY A 837 -47.89 35.11 20.32
N ALA A 838 -47.62 35.03 21.63
CA ALA A 838 -46.56 34.18 22.18
C ALA A 838 -46.93 32.69 22.16
N PHE A 839 -48.21 32.36 22.25
CA PHE A 839 -48.75 31.00 22.18
C PHE A 839 -48.71 30.45 20.74
N GLU A 840 -49.21 31.20 19.77
CA GLU A 840 -49.15 30.86 18.34
C GLU A 840 -47.70 30.74 17.85
N ALA A 841 -46.80 31.64 18.27
CA ALA A 841 -45.38 31.52 17.96
C ALA A 841 -44.75 30.24 18.53
N ALA A 842 -45.14 29.83 19.74
CA ALA A 842 -44.69 28.58 20.34
C ALA A 842 -45.23 27.34 19.60
N GLU A 843 -46.48 27.35 19.13
CA GLU A 843 -47.04 26.25 18.33
C GLU A 843 -46.34 26.13 16.96
N ASN A 844 -46.07 27.25 16.27
CA ASN A 844 -45.32 27.23 15.01
C ASN A 844 -43.91 26.61 15.16
N ILE A 845 -43.18 26.95 16.24
CA ILE A 845 -41.86 26.36 16.54
C ILE A 845 -41.97 24.86 16.92
N LEU A 846 -43.13 24.39 17.40
CA LEU A 846 -43.35 22.96 17.63
C LEU A 846 -43.53 22.13 16.36
N GLU A 847 -43.93 22.75 15.24
CA GLU A 847 -44.15 22.08 13.95
C GLU A 847 -42.97 22.22 12.97
N LYS A 848 -42.25 23.34 12.99
CA LYS A 848 -41.03 23.58 12.18
C LYS A 848 -39.99 22.45 12.33
N GLN A 849 -39.66 21.70 11.27
CA GLN A 849 -38.76 20.53 11.39
C GLN A 849 -37.29 20.92 11.66
N ASP A 850 -36.84 22.03 11.10
CA ASP A 850 -35.51 22.64 11.21
C ASP A 850 -35.39 23.64 12.38
N ALA A 851 -36.24 23.52 13.41
CA ALA A 851 -36.22 24.43 14.56
C ALA A 851 -34.93 24.26 15.39
N THR A 852 -34.19 25.35 15.57
CA THR A 852 -32.95 25.35 16.36
C THR A 852 -33.23 25.29 17.87
N LYS A 853 -32.23 24.91 18.67
CA LYS A 853 -32.35 24.96 20.14
C LYS A 853 -32.64 26.37 20.64
N GLU A 854 -32.04 27.40 20.05
CA GLU A 854 -32.25 28.79 20.46
C GLU A 854 -33.69 29.27 20.15
N GLU A 855 -34.26 28.89 19.01
CA GLU A 855 -35.67 29.14 18.71
C GLU A 855 -36.61 28.46 19.73
N VAL A 856 -36.33 27.21 20.10
CA VAL A 856 -37.12 26.44 21.08
C VAL A 856 -37.01 27.03 22.49
N ASP A 857 -35.80 27.42 22.93
CA ASP A 857 -35.57 28.05 24.23
C ASP A 857 -36.20 29.46 24.30
N GLN A 858 -36.09 30.25 23.23
CA GLN A 858 -36.69 31.58 23.15
C GLN A 858 -38.22 31.53 23.10
N ALA A 859 -38.80 30.55 22.39
CA ALA A 859 -40.25 30.28 22.43
C ALA A 859 -40.71 29.90 23.86
N CYS A 860 -39.93 29.07 24.57
CA CYS A 860 -40.19 28.75 25.97
C CYS A 860 -40.15 29.98 26.88
N ALA A 861 -39.21 30.90 26.66
CA ALA A 861 -39.08 32.13 27.43
C ALA A 861 -40.24 33.10 27.14
N ASN A 862 -40.56 33.32 25.86
CA ASN A 862 -41.62 34.23 25.42
C ASN A 862 -43.00 33.82 25.95
N LEU A 863 -43.40 32.56 25.73
CA LEU A 863 -44.69 32.06 26.20
C LEU A 863 -44.79 32.10 27.73
N ARG A 864 -43.73 31.72 28.45
CA ARG A 864 -43.70 31.79 29.92
C ARG A 864 -43.87 33.22 30.43
N ASN A 865 -43.17 34.19 29.83
CA ASN A 865 -43.27 35.59 30.20
C ASN A 865 -44.66 36.17 29.88
N ALA A 866 -45.27 35.79 28.76
CA ALA A 866 -46.61 36.23 28.40
C ALA A 866 -47.70 35.64 29.32
N VAL A 867 -47.58 34.37 29.73
CA VAL A 867 -48.43 33.76 30.78
C VAL A 867 -48.32 34.50 32.11
N PHE A 868 -47.11 34.92 32.52
CA PHE A 868 -46.93 35.77 33.70
C PHE A 868 -47.44 37.21 33.52
N GLY A 869 -47.62 37.67 32.28
CA GLY A 869 -48.12 39.00 31.93
C GLY A 869 -49.65 39.13 31.87
N LEU A 870 -50.39 38.02 31.91
CA LEU A 870 -51.85 37.99 31.88
C LEU A 870 -52.49 38.76 33.06
N ARG A 871 -53.40 39.69 32.77
CA ARG A 871 -54.12 40.52 33.76
C ARG A 871 -55.61 40.24 33.70
N LEU A 872 -56.23 39.92 34.84
CA LEU A 872 -57.68 39.73 34.94
C LEU A 872 -58.41 41.06 34.77
N ILE A 873 -59.60 41.03 34.15
CA ILE A 873 -60.51 42.18 34.11
C ILE A 873 -61.05 42.44 35.53
N PRO A 874 -60.93 43.65 36.10
CA PRO A 874 -61.55 43.97 37.39
C PRO A 874 -63.07 44.21 37.22
N SER A 875 -63.88 43.72 38.16
CA SER A 875 -65.30 44.12 38.22
C SER A 875 -65.41 45.61 38.50
N LYS A 876 -66.26 46.29 37.73
CA LYS A 876 -66.60 47.71 37.84
C LYS A 876 -68.05 47.95 38.28
N GLU A 877 -68.76 46.91 38.72
CA GLU A 877 -70.22 46.94 39.00
C GLU A 877 -70.60 48.06 39.99
N LYS A 878 -69.79 48.26 41.04
CA LYS A 878 -70.00 49.34 42.02
C LYS A 878 -69.68 50.72 41.46
N LEU A 879 -68.60 50.86 40.69
CA LEU A 879 -68.28 52.10 39.98
C LEU A 879 -69.42 52.48 39.02
N GLU A 880 -70.05 51.49 38.37
CA GLU A 880 -71.23 51.70 37.52
C GLU A 880 -72.43 52.20 38.33
N GLU A 881 -72.85 51.47 39.37
CA GLU A 881 -73.97 51.89 40.25
C GLU A 881 -73.74 53.29 40.82
N LEU A 882 -72.50 53.59 41.23
CA LEU A 882 -72.12 54.88 41.80
C LEU A 882 -72.18 56.00 40.75
N ILE A 883 -71.68 55.78 39.53
CA ILE A 883 -71.78 56.73 38.41
C ILE A 883 -73.23 56.96 38.02
N GLN A 884 -74.04 55.90 37.87
CA GLN A 884 -75.47 56.01 37.55
C GLN A 884 -76.22 56.82 38.63
N SER A 885 -75.89 56.64 39.91
CA SER A 885 -76.47 57.42 41.01
C SER A 885 -76.04 58.90 40.98
N ALA A 886 -74.76 59.16 40.67
CA ALA A 886 -74.18 60.50 40.58
C ALA A 886 -74.79 61.32 39.43
N GLU A 887 -75.07 60.70 38.28
CA GLU A 887 -75.70 61.36 37.13
C GLU A 887 -77.10 61.94 37.42
N GLN A 888 -77.80 61.47 38.46
CA GLN A 888 -79.13 61.98 38.83
C GLN A 888 -79.09 63.25 39.69
N ILE A 889 -77.91 63.74 40.08
CA ILE A 889 -77.75 64.90 40.98
C ILE A 889 -77.86 66.22 40.19
N ASP A 890 -78.90 67.02 40.42
CA ASP A 890 -78.97 68.39 39.86
C ASP A 890 -78.00 69.34 40.57
N VAL A 891 -76.78 69.39 40.03
CA VAL A 891 -75.67 70.23 40.49
C VAL A 891 -76.00 71.72 40.61
N LYS A 892 -77.07 72.22 39.98
CA LYS A 892 -77.51 73.63 40.10
C LYS A 892 -77.86 74.01 41.54
N LEU A 893 -78.33 73.05 42.34
CA LEU A 893 -78.69 73.24 43.75
C LEU A 893 -77.48 73.46 44.66
N TYR A 894 -76.26 73.18 44.18
CA TYR A 894 -75.02 73.14 44.97
C TYR A 894 -74.07 74.28 44.61
N THR A 895 -73.17 74.66 45.52
CA THR A 895 -72.20 75.76 45.32
C THR A 895 -71.26 75.43 44.16
N GLU A 896 -70.85 76.45 43.40
CA GLU A 896 -70.07 76.26 42.16
C GLU A 896 -68.78 75.47 42.42
N GLU A 897 -68.03 75.82 43.48
CA GLU A 897 -66.83 75.08 43.92
C GLU A 897 -67.10 73.59 44.24
N SER A 898 -68.21 73.25 44.90
CA SER A 898 -68.50 71.83 45.23
C SER A 898 -69.06 71.07 44.03
N ALA A 899 -69.87 71.72 43.19
CA ALA A 899 -70.36 71.17 41.94
C ALA A 899 -69.23 70.90 40.92
N GLU A 900 -68.24 71.80 40.79
CA GLU A 900 -67.09 71.60 39.89
C GLU A 900 -66.21 70.43 40.34
N ASN A 901 -65.91 70.32 41.64
CA ASN A 901 -65.14 69.20 42.18
C ASN A 901 -65.88 67.86 42.00
N PHE A 902 -67.18 67.82 42.25
CA PHE A 902 -68.03 66.65 41.98
C PHE A 902 -68.07 66.28 40.50
N MET A 903 -68.29 67.24 39.60
CA MET A 903 -68.30 66.99 38.15
C MET A 903 -66.93 66.52 37.64
N SER A 904 -65.83 67.00 38.22
CA SER A 904 -64.46 66.55 37.92
C SER A 904 -64.20 65.12 38.38
N ALA A 905 -64.68 64.75 39.58
CA ALA A 905 -64.62 63.36 40.06
C ALA A 905 -65.50 62.42 39.22
N LEU A 906 -66.72 62.85 38.85
CA LEU A 906 -67.63 62.09 38.00
C LEU A 906 -67.09 61.91 36.57
N ALA A 907 -66.41 62.91 36.01
CA ALA A 907 -65.72 62.79 34.72
C ALA A 907 -64.63 61.71 34.79
N LYS A 908 -63.73 61.79 35.78
CA LYS A 908 -62.65 60.81 35.97
C LYS A 908 -63.15 59.40 36.27
N ALA A 909 -64.21 59.29 37.05
CA ALA A 909 -64.87 58.01 37.30
C ALA A 909 -65.41 57.39 36.00
N LYS A 910 -66.00 58.19 35.11
CA LYS A 910 -66.44 57.74 33.78
C LYS A 910 -65.28 57.40 32.84
N GLU A 911 -64.16 58.14 32.90
CA GLU A 911 -62.94 57.82 32.15
C GLU A 911 -62.39 56.45 32.57
N VAL A 912 -62.21 56.22 33.88
CA VAL A 912 -61.77 54.91 34.44
C VAL A 912 -62.80 53.80 34.20
N PHE A 913 -64.10 54.13 34.19
CA PHE A 913 -65.14 53.16 33.86
C PHE A 913 -65.07 52.72 32.39
N ALA A 914 -64.85 53.66 31.47
CA ALA A 914 -64.75 53.41 30.03
C ALA A 914 -63.40 52.80 29.57
N ASP A 915 -62.33 52.92 30.36
CA ASP A 915 -61.02 52.32 30.06
C ASP A 915 -61.03 50.80 30.30
N GLU A 916 -61.08 50.00 29.24
CA GLU A 916 -61.14 48.52 29.29
C GLU A 916 -59.89 47.85 29.90
N ASP A 917 -58.73 48.53 29.96
CA ASP A 917 -57.48 48.02 30.55
C ASP A 917 -57.23 48.55 31.98
N ALA A 918 -58.10 49.42 32.52
CA ALA A 918 -57.97 50.02 33.86
C ALA A 918 -57.73 48.98 34.96
N THR A 919 -56.77 49.21 35.84
CA THR A 919 -56.44 48.25 36.90
C THR A 919 -57.44 48.29 38.05
N LYS A 920 -57.48 47.20 38.84
CA LYS A 920 -58.31 47.13 40.06
C LYS A 920 -58.08 48.31 41.02
N ALA A 921 -56.85 48.80 41.14
CA ALA A 921 -56.54 49.93 42.01
C ALA A 921 -57.15 51.23 41.47
N GLU A 922 -57.07 51.48 40.16
CA GLU A 922 -57.66 52.68 39.54
C GLU A 922 -59.20 52.65 39.64
N VAL A 923 -59.83 51.49 39.51
CA VAL A 923 -61.28 51.31 39.74
C VAL A 923 -61.64 51.58 41.20
N GLU A 924 -60.94 50.99 42.17
CA GLU A 924 -61.19 51.19 43.61
C GLU A 924 -60.90 52.64 44.07
N ASP A 925 -59.93 53.33 43.47
CA ASP A 925 -59.64 54.75 43.71
C ASP A 925 -60.69 55.66 43.05
N ALA A 926 -61.19 55.33 41.86
CA ALA A 926 -62.26 56.05 41.20
C ALA A 926 -63.60 55.94 41.96
N GLU A 927 -63.93 54.76 42.49
CA GLU A 927 -65.07 54.56 43.40
C GLU A 927 -64.97 55.46 44.63
N GLN A 928 -63.82 55.43 45.31
CA GLN A 928 -63.61 56.26 46.51
C GLN A 928 -63.61 57.76 46.21
N ALA A 929 -63.00 58.19 45.11
CA ALA A 929 -62.96 59.59 44.70
C ALA A 929 -64.35 60.15 44.36
N LEU A 930 -65.17 59.39 43.62
CA LEU A 930 -66.53 59.79 43.30
C LEU A 930 -67.45 59.77 44.53
N ALA A 931 -67.42 58.70 45.33
CA ALA A 931 -68.24 58.60 46.54
C ALA A 931 -67.95 59.76 47.51
N LYS A 932 -66.67 60.06 47.73
CA LYS A 932 -66.25 61.21 48.54
C LYS A 932 -66.73 62.54 47.95
N ALA A 933 -66.65 62.71 46.63
CA ALA A 933 -67.07 63.95 45.99
C ALA A 933 -68.60 64.16 46.00
N ILE A 934 -69.39 63.08 46.08
CA ILE A 934 -70.83 63.15 46.38
C ILE A 934 -71.05 63.64 47.81
N ASP A 935 -70.36 63.06 48.80
CA ASP A 935 -70.47 63.44 50.22
C ASP A 935 -70.02 64.90 50.50
N GLU A 936 -69.09 65.45 49.71
CA GLU A 936 -68.56 66.82 49.88
C GLU A 936 -69.38 67.92 49.15
N LEU A 937 -70.51 67.57 48.50
CA LEU A 937 -71.45 68.51 47.85
C LEU A 937 -72.14 69.43 48.87
N LYS A 938 -72.13 70.75 48.61
CA LYS A 938 -72.69 71.77 49.52
C LYS A 938 -73.80 72.56 48.84
N LEU A 939 -75.00 72.63 49.43
CA LEU A 939 -76.13 73.37 48.87
C LEU A 939 -75.86 74.89 48.81
N LYS A 940 -76.42 75.58 47.81
CA LYS A 940 -76.42 77.05 47.76
C LYS A 940 -77.32 77.63 48.86
N GLU A 941 -76.82 78.61 49.62
CA GLU A 941 -77.64 79.32 50.60
C GLU A 941 -78.70 80.20 49.90
N VAL A 942 -79.97 79.94 50.21
CA VAL A 942 -81.10 80.76 49.73
C VAL A 942 -81.39 81.87 50.75
N GLY A 943 -81.27 83.11 50.30
CA GLY A 943 -81.53 84.31 51.13
C GLY A 943 -82.97 84.40 51.64
N LYS A 944 -83.16 85.17 52.73
CA LYS A 944 -84.44 85.32 53.42
C LYS A 944 -85.49 86.15 52.67
N GLU A 945 -86.73 85.80 53.01
CA GLU A 945 -87.95 86.63 53.04
C GLU A 945 -88.75 86.89 51.75
N ASP A 946 -89.99 86.37 51.83
CA ASP A 946 -91.25 86.93 51.33
C ASP A 946 -91.71 86.81 49.86
N LYS A 947 -92.65 85.85 49.67
CA LYS A 947 -93.98 86.00 49.01
C LYS A 947 -93.99 86.18 47.46
N GLU A 948 -94.99 85.70 46.70
CA GLU A 948 -96.25 85.03 47.02
C GLU A 948 -96.81 84.20 45.81
N LYS A 949 -97.78 83.32 46.07
CA LYS A 949 -98.85 82.84 45.14
C LYS A 949 -98.49 82.25 43.76
N ASN A 950 -98.50 80.91 43.68
CA ASN A 950 -99.49 80.07 42.94
C ASN A 950 -98.85 78.74 42.52
N ALA A 951 -99.52 77.61 42.30
CA ALA A 951 -100.83 77.02 42.65
C ALA A 951 -100.99 75.81 41.69
N GLY A 952 -101.57 74.68 42.13
CA GLY A 952 -101.58 73.41 41.35
C GLY A 952 -100.33 72.57 41.64
N ALA A 953 -100.35 71.42 42.33
CA ALA A 953 -101.37 70.39 42.54
C ALA A 953 -101.59 69.42 41.36
N VAL A 954 -100.84 68.32 41.39
CA VAL A 954 -101.23 66.99 40.84
C VAL A 954 -100.99 65.97 41.97
N LYS A 955 -101.75 64.87 41.98
CA LYS A 955 -101.84 63.90 43.08
C LYS A 955 -102.29 62.53 42.54
N THR A 956 -101.85 61.43 43.17
CA THR A 956 -102.24 60.00 42.91
C THR A 956 -101.98 59.48 41.49
N GLY A 957 -101.39 58.31 41.23
CA GLY A 957 -100.85 57.21 42.07
C GLY A 957 -99.94 56.34 41.16
N ASP A 958 -99.77 55.02 41.26
CA ASP A 958 -100.01 53.96 42.27
C ASP A 958 -99.47 52.62 41.64
N SER A 959 -99.22 51.47 42.30
CA SER A 959 -99.43 51.02 43.68
C SER A 959 -98.46 49.87 44.09
N SER A 960 -98.53 49.44 45.36
CA SER A 960 -98.35 48.06 45.86
C SER A 960 -97.02 47.27 45.70
N THR A 961 -96.34 47.04 46.84
CA THR A 961 -95.89 45.73 47.41
C THR A 961 -94.48 45.82 48.04
N PRO A 962 -94.22 45.34 49.28
CA PRO A 962 -92.98 45.62 50.01
C PRO A 962 -92.07 44.40 50.29
N ILE A 963 -90.81 44.64 50.66
CA ILE A 963 -90.01 43.81 51.59
C ILE A 963 -88.77 44.61 52.12
N LEU A 964 -88.01 44.09 53.07
CA LEU A 964 -88.15 44.40 54.51
C LEU A 964 -86.96 43.80 55.31
N PHE A 965 -86.32 44.60 56.19
CA PHE A 965 -85.12 44.24 57.00
C PHE A 965 -83.82 44.02 56.17
N ALA A 966 -82.59 44.07 56.74
CA ALA A 966 -82.18 44.00 58.16
C ALA A 966 -80.88 44.77 58.51
N VAL A 967 -80.76 45.17 59.79
CA VAL A 967 -79.64 44.88 60.74
C VAL A 967 -78.20 44.92 60.16
N ILE A 968 -77.37 45.93 60.46
CA ILE A 968 -76.61 46.18 61.71
C ILE A 968 -75.49 45.14 62.01
N ALA A 969 -74.25 45.66 62.11
CA ALA A 969 -73.05 45.08 62.73
C ALA A 969 -72.42 43.80 62.14
N VAL A 970 -71.08 43.82 62.06
CA VAL A 970 -70.22 43.00 62.94
C VAL A 970 -68.87 43.70 63.11
N LEU A 971 -68.28 43.57 64.30
CA LEU A 971 -66.97 44.10 64.68
C LEU A 971 -65.90 42.99 64.62
N SER A 972 -64.64 43.41 64.48
CA SER A 972 -63.44 42.84 65.13
C SER A 972 -62.85 41.48 64.70
N ALA A 973 -61.54 41.37 64.96
CA ALA A 973 -60.71 40.18 65.16
C ALA A 973 -60.40 39.25 63.95
N GLY A 974 -59.10 38.96 63.74
CA GLY A 974 -58.58 38.14 62.64
C GLY A 974 -57.05 38.01 62.64
N THR A 975 -56.47 37.57 63.76
CA THR A 975 -55.02 37.61 64.04
C THR A 975 -54.21 36.36 63.59
N ILE A 976 -52.93 36.60 63.24
CA ILE A 976 -51.74 35.77 63.57
C ILE A 976 -51.34 34.55 62.66
N PHE A 977 -50.25 34.77 61.90
CA PHE A 977 -49.03 33.93 61.70
C PHE A 977 -48.97 32.61 60.89
N PHE A 978 -47.73 32.38 60.38
CA PHE A 978 -47.07 31.10 60.00
C PHE A 978 -47.61 30.37 58.73
N VAL A 979 -46.82 29.64 57.91
CA VAL A 979 -45.41 29.19 58.01
C VAL A 979 -44.63 29.37 56.68
N ARG A 980 -43.33 29.70 56.75
CA ARG A 980 -42.35 29.51 55.65
C ARG A 980 -42.13 28.02 55.36
N LYS A 981 -42.32 27.53 54.14
CA LYS A 981 -41.56 26.37 53.65
C LYS A 981 -40.71 26.75 52.44
N LYS A 982 -39.39 26.63 52.61
CA LYS A 982 -38.39 26.79 51.56
C LYS A 982 -38.17 25.43 50.91
N GLU A 983 -38.51 25.27 49.63
CA GLU A 983 -37.99 24.16 48.81
C GLU A 983 -37.36 24.74 47.55
N GLU A 984 -36.04 24.91 47.61
CA GLU A 984 -35.22 25.14 46.42
C GLU A 984 -35.15 23.84 45.61
N LYS A 985 -36.05 23.66 44.64
CA LYS A 985 -35.72 22.84 43.49
C LYS A 985 -35.09 23.71 42.43
N LYS A 986 -33.77 23.54 42.27
CA LYS A 986 -33.04 24.04 41.12
C LYS A 986 -33.73 23.53 39.85
N PHE A 987 -34.17 24.43 38.98
CA PHE A 987 -34.13 24.15 37.56
C PHE A 987 -32.70 24.44 37.09
N THR A 988 -31.86 23.42 37.14
CA THR A 988 -30.67 23.35 36.29
C THR A 988 -31.13 22.86 34.93
N CYS A 989 -30.97 23.71 33.92
CA CYS A 989 -30.48 23.26 32.62
C CYS A 989 -29.03 23.76 32.51
#